data_AF-A0A821WIZ6-F1
#
_entry.id   AF-A0A821WIZ6-F1
#
_cell.length_a   1.000
_cell.length_b   1.000
_cell.length_c   1.000
_cell.angle_alpha   90.00
_cell.angle_beta   90.00
_cell.angle_gamma   90.00
#
_symmetry.space_group_name_H-M   'P 1'
#
loop_
_entity.id
_entity.type
_entity.pdbx_description
1 polymer ?
#
loop_
_entity_poly.entity_id
_entity_poly.type
_entity_poly.pdbx_seq_one_letter_code
_entity_poly.pdbx_strand_id
1 'polypeptide(L)'
;MRRGRETLLTLLEAFVYDPLVEWGGGRRRRGTRHVRAARAMLAVRVRELKHGIGEVTDRLVALLPEVQQCADKWLEENDKLNAIETKLQECHQQMALIKEIESYGNNLGGHPLYAISQKYTSYKQAKNAVEDSMKVLVKILNDFDTQIENFVTTNEVLNGPQLMAWVQEFSASNEDDERPIFDHIQEFLTNAGQGSMLTQCEQAETELNQSMQQTNLLIRSCLELLSQYVAVSQYYPQSQTEYHRIATFRKFLAAALESKSPEVCRDVANQVTTMVNAENTCGDSQQIIAFNYRLQQLNAEANVHLNKCLERLQVEGGPDAIVAAQESYKEAKNNISNWVRTEEGAAGILESVVIGMLCNLNRRYLMLENGAQSAGDCLVDLTSREGEWFLDDMSALSMQAVELLSLLPLQSAAVEDAAMPVAVECVRNANLLLADLVQLNYNFSTIILPEALKKVHSEDPSALHVINELNAVIMNSPVPLNEILAQLELHFRYLLMDMESPAPGAQLLAAELRARYEALLSTTAEEGQSGGRMLLMGFNGLFAAVELRGRELTDHLDSPVPPAWRKIDHVDDALRMSAAMQRGTLRAVLEDMFLVRRVQTVAEVFAMCVQVARAARGGPVAGPAPPPYDDSALAKPVGRYVAEYVSRCVLGVPSRALASVLCLLLRRARLDLGAEVEQKEIGASWSVSLESLCEKVCRAGSERGASLAGGVVAARARLCRAAAAVRAADRARAAARALRLRTAAHAHLHAEVLNGSQESSAALSRRSRELSAAGERLASAAGRARSLVQSAHQRVKWGAGANPALRGVVRGLESAWGSREERARRLSGAASALARHARAAAALGAPPAARAQRTQRAARTLRTALAHWEKACALTQKYSLAVTPLEESLMEMLHPEGNIDAHWVETVSALVRELTQGVGGDATKARAQEAAASQALRRAADAAASPAAVRAALLPDLRAPLAALAESESPAAEFLERWRTATEKLNAIAAEAVSRRQVEAVSRNARTLRDDLPALLDALVELPANLSESGAGRAGRRPPSGAARPHGRHAGERRNSVGAGVWRRVRLKLEGRDSPASQAARRATPAEQVDYIIAEATSVENLCLMYEGWMAWV
;
A
#
# COMPACT_ATOMS: atom_id res chain seq x y z
N MET A 1 -54.91 26.19 31.95
CA MET A 1 -54.60 25.72 30.57
C MET A 1 -55.57 24.66 30.04
N ARG A 2 -55.89 23.57 30.77
CA ARG A 2 -56.77 22.49 30.24
C ARG A 2 -58.14 22.97 29.70
N ARG A 3 -58.75 23.99 30.32
CA ARG A 3 -60.04 24.58 29.91
C ARG A 3 -59.96 25.38 28.59
N GLY A 4 -58.79 25.93 28.25
CA GLY A 4 -58.52 26.69 27.01
C GLY A 4 -57.59 25.94 26.04
N ARG A 5 -57.53 24.60 26.13
CA ARG A 5 -56.56 23.78 25.39
C ARG A 5 -56.75 23.84 23.87
N GLU A 6 -57.98 24.01 23.40
CA GLU A 6 -58.27 24.01 21.96
C GLU A 6 -57.65 25.24 21.30
N THR A 7 -57.82 26.43 21.89
CA THR A 7 -57.19 27.66 21.42
C THR A 7 -55.65 27.54 21.38
N LEU A 8 -55.02 26.94 22.39
CA LEU A 8 -53.58 26.74 22.42
C LEU A 8 -53.09 25.72 21.37
N LEU A 9 -53.83 24.62 21.18
CA LEU A 9 -53.48 23.60 20.20
C LEU A 9 -53.69 24.09 18.78
N THR A 10 -54.72 24.90 18.51
CA THR A 10 -54.92 25.52 17.20
C THR A 10 -53.81 26.52 16.87
N LEU A 11 -53.38 27.33 17.83
CA LEU A 11 -52.23 28.24 17.65
C LEU A 11 -50.93 27.47 17.38
N LEU A 12 -50.69 26.40 18.14
CA LEU A 12 -49.50 25.57 17.97
C LEU A 12 -49.53 24.81 16.64
N GLU A 13 -50.72 24.42 16.18
CA GLU A 13 -50.90 23.80 14.87
C GLU A 13 -50.53 24.79 13.75
N ALA A 14 -50.90 26.06 13.86
CA ALA A 14 -50.46 27.09 12.92
C ALA A 14 -48.92 27.19 12.82
N PHE A 15 -48.19 27.13 13.94
CA PHE A 15 -46.73 27.12 13.92
C PHE A 15 -46.12 25.86 13.28
N VAL A 16 -46.79 24.71 13.37
CA VAL A 16 -46.33 23.46 12.72
C VAL A 16 -46.42 23.54 11.19
N TYR A 17 -47.36 24.35 10.70
CA TYR A 17 -47.58 24.59 9.27
C TYR A 17 -46.90 25.86 8.76
N ASP A 18 -46.28 26.67 9.63
CA ASP A 18 -45.61 27.90 9.24
C ASP A 18 -44.25 27.62 8.57
N PRO A 19 -44.06 27.97 7.28
CA PRO A 19 -42.82 27.74 6.56
C PRO A 19 -41.64 28.59 7.05
N LEU A 20 -41.89 29.65 7.84
CA LEU A 20 -40.86 30.50 8.45
C LEU A 20 -40.34 29.93 9.78
N VAL A 21 -40.97 28.88 10.31
CA VAL A 21 -40.55 28.21 11.55
C VAL A 21 -39.64 27.02 11.22
N GLU A 22 -38.35 27.13 11.55
CA GLU A 22 -37.39 26.04 11.37
C GLU A 22 -37.57 24.93 12.42
N TRP A 23 -38.35 23.89 12.10
CA TRP A 23 -38.51 22.68 12.93
C TRP A 23 -37.38 21.63 12.77
N GLY A 24 -36.34 21.93 11.98
CA GLY A 24 -35.12 21.10 11.88
C GLY A 24 -35.24 19.79 11.08
N GLY A 25 -36.20 19.67 10.16
CA GLY A 25 -36.48 18.43 9.40
C GLY A 25 -35.67 18.19 8.10
N GLY A 26 -34.70 19.04 7.76
CA GLY A 26 -33.75 18.78 6.67
C GLY A 26 -32.48 18.14 7.24
N ARG A 27 -31.95 17.08 6.60
CA ARG A 27 -30.65 16.44 6.91
C ARG A 27 -29.54 17.52 7.04
N ARG A 28 -29.37 18.08 8.24
CA ARG A 28 -28.19 18.86 8.63
C ARG A 28 -27.14 17.87 9.12
N ARG A 29 -25.91 18.01 8.62
CA ARG A 29 -24.69 17.51 9.25
C ARG A 29 -24.76 17.83 10.74
N ARG A 30 -24.72 16.80 11.60
CA ARG A 30 -24.71 16.97 13.06
C ARG A 30 -23.45 17.76 13.43
N GLY A 31 -23.61 18.85 14.18
CA GLY A 31 -22.49 19.69 14.59
C GLY A 31 -21.49 18.91 15.46
N THR A 32 -20.20 19.24 15.34
CA THR A 32 -19.08 18.62 16.08
C THR A 32 -19.27 18.55 17.60
N ARG A 33 -20.08 19.44 18.20
CA ARG A 33 -20.42 19.41 19.64
C ARG A 33 -21.33 18.22 20.02
N HIS A 34 -22.28 17.82 19.18
CA HIS A 34 -23.17 16.69 19.47
C HIS A 34 -22.44 15.35 19.37
N VAL A 35 -21.51 15.21 18.41
CA VAL A 35 -20.67 14.02 18.26
C VAL A 35 -19.73 13.87 19.47
N ARG A 36 -19.13 14.97 19.96
CA ARG A 36 -18.31 14.93 21.18
C ARG A 36 -19.12 14.56 22.42
N ALA A 37 -20.30 15.13 22.61
CA ALA A 37 -21.17 14.80 23.74
C ALA A 37 -21.62 13.33 23.71
N ALA A 38 -22.02 12.82 22.54
CA ALA A 38 -22.37 11.42 22.35
C ALA A 38 -21.20 10.47 22.63
N ARG A 39 -19.97 10.85 22.21
CA ARG A 39 -18.75 10.09 22.51
C ARG A 39 -18.41 10.08 23.99
N ALA A 40 -18.57 11.20 24.69
CA ALA A 40 -18.34 11.27 26.14
C ALA A 40 -19.37 10.43 26.92
N MET A 41 -20.66 10.51 26.54
CA MET A 41 -21.71 9.67 27.12
C MET A 41 -21.46 8.18 26.85
N LEU A 42 -21.00 7.83 25.65
CA LEU A 42 -20.61 6.45 25.32
C LEU A 42 -19.47 5.97 26.23
N ALA A 43 -18.42 6.78 26.42
CA ALA A 43 -17.28 6.42 27.26
C ALA A 43 -17.67 6.16 28.72
N VAL A 44 -18.56 6.99 29.28
CA VAL A 44 -19.10 6.81 30.63
C VAL A 44 -19.93 5.53 30.70
N ARG A 45 -20.85 5.33 29.76
CA ARG A 45 -21.77 4.18 29.81
C ARG A 45 -21.06 2.84 29.56
N VAL A 46 -20.06 2.83 28.69
CA VAL A 46 -19.17 1.68 28.50
C VAL A 46 -18.43 1.34 29.79
N ARG A 47 -17.96 2.34 30.55
CA ARG A 47 -17.25 2.12 31.82
C ARG A 47 -18.18 1.56 32.91
N GLU A 48 -19.41 2.05 33.00
CA GLU A 48 -20.43 1.57 33.96
C GLU A 48 -20.86 0.12 33.65
N LEU A 49 -21.10 -0.19 32.38
CA LEU A 49 -21.59 -1.51 31.97
C LEU A 49 -20.49 -2.54 31.77
N LYS A 50 -19.21 -2.14 31.76
CA LYS A 50 -18.07 -3.02 31.46
C LYS A 50 -18.07 -4.28 32.32
N HIS A 51 -18.27 -4.15 33.63
CA HIS A 51 -18.26 -5.29 34.55
C HIS A 51 -19.49 -6.18 34.35
N GLY A 52 -20.69 -5.61 34.21
CA GLY A 52 -21.91 -6.39 33.99
C GLY A 52 -21.94 -7.12 32.64
N ILE A 53 -21.49 -6.47 31.56
CA ILE A 53 -21.37 -7.12 30.24
C ILE A 53 -20.25 -8.17 30.28
N GLY A 54 -19.14 -7.90 30.98
CA GLY A 54 -18.06 -8.86 31.22
C GLY A 54 -18.55 -10.15 31.88
N GLU A 55 -19.24 -10.05 33.02
CA GLU A 55 -19.76 -11.22 33.74
C GLU A 55 -20.74 -12.06 32.91
N VAL A 56 -21.63 -11.41 32.15
CA VAL A 56 -22.58 -12.11 31.28
C VAL A 56 -21.88 -12.75 30.10
N THR A 57 -20.85 -12.09 29.56
CA THR A 57 -20.01 -12.61 28.48
C THR A 57 -19.23 -13.83 28.95
N ASP A 58 -18.61 -13.79 30.12
CA ASP A 58 -17.87 -14.90 30.70
C ASP A 58 -18.77 -16.11 30.96
N ARG A 59 -19.99 -15.88 31.49
CA ARG A 59 -21.00 -16.92 31.68
C ARG A 59 -21.44 -17.56 30.35
N LEU A 60 -21.68 -16.76 29.31
CA LEU A 60 -22.01 -17.29 27.99
C LEU A 60 -20.85 -18.08 27.40
N VAL A 61 -19.62 -17.55 27.45
CA VAL A 61 -18.41 -18.22 26.96
C VAL A 61 -18.14 -19.53 27.71
N ALA A 62 -18.51 -19.62 28.98
CA ALA A 62 -18.42 -20.87 29.76
C ALA A 62 -19.46 -21.92 29.34
N LEU A 63 -20.66 -21.51 28.90
CA LEU A 63 -21.76 -22.42 28.52
C LEU A 63 -21.72 -22.86 27.05
N LEU A 64 -21.21 -22.01 26.15
CA LEU A 64 -21.14 -22.31 24.71
C LEU A 64 -20.37 -23.60 24.35
N PRO A 65 -19.27 -23.98 25.05
CA PRO A 65 -18.59 -25.26 24.82
C PRO A 65 -19.49 -26.47 25.10
N GLU A 66 -20.35 -26.41 26.13
CA GLU A 66 -21.28 -27.50 26.44
C GLU A 66 -22.38 -27.60 25.38
N VAL A 67 -22.93 -26.47 24.95
CA VAL A 67 -23.89 -26.40 23.81
C VAL A 67 -23.27 -26.98 22.54
N GLN A 68 -22.03 -26.59 22.23
CA GLN A 68 -21.31 -27.10 21.07
C GLN A 68 -21.10 -28.62 21.19
N GLN A 69 -20.62 -29.09 22.33
CA GLN A 69 -20.36 -30.52 22.55
C GLN A 69 -21.65 -31.35 22.44
N CYS A 70 -22.76 -30.88 22.98
CA CYS A 70 -24.05 -31.55 22.85
C CYS A 70 -24.57 -31.53 21.40
N ALA A 71 -24.36 -30.43 20.67
CA ALA A 71 -24.75 -30.32 19.25
C ALA A 71 -23.91 -31.22 18.35
N ASP A 72 -22.59 -31.24 18.57
CA ASP A 72 -21.66 -32.11 17.84
C ASP A 72 -21.97 -33.58 18.14
N LYS A 73 -22.27 -33.92 19.40
CA LYS A 73 -22.71 -35.26 19.79
C LYS A 73 -24.05 -35.65 19.15
N TRP A 74 -25.03 -34.74 19.11
CA TRP A 74 -26.28 -35.01 18.41
C TRP A 74 -26.05 -35.22 16.91
N LEU A 75 -25.19 -34.42 16.27
CA LEU A 75 -24.86 -34.59 14.85
C LEU A 75 -24.20 -35.94 14.59
N GLU A 76 -23.29 -36.35 15.46
CA GLU A 76 -22.65 -37.65 15.40
C GLU A 76 -23.67 -38.79 15.53
N GLU A 77 -24.56 -38.74 16.53
CA GLU A 77 -25.59 -39.76 16.74
C GLU A 77 -26.66 -39.76 15.63
N ASN A 78 -27.05 -38.59 15.11
CA ASN A 78 -27.95 -38.44 13.98
C ASN A 78 -27.31 -38.95 12.67
N ASP A 79 -26.00 -38.77 12.48
CA ASP A 79 -25.27 -39.30 11.32
C ASP A 79 -25.12 -40.82 11.41
N LYS A 80 -24.84 -41.35 12.61
CA LYS A 80 -24.87 -42.79 12.89
C LYS A 80 -26.25 -43.36 12.61
N LEU A 81 -27.32 -42.72 13.11
CA LEU A 81 -28.69 -43.15 12.88
C LEU A 81 -29.06 -43.12 11.39
N ASN A 82 -28.80 -42.02 10.68
CA ASN A 82 -29.06 -41.92 9.25
C ASN A 82 -28.26 -42.96 8.45
N ALA A 83 -26.99 -43.20 8.80
CA ALA A 83 -26.17 -44.23 8.16
C ALA A 83 -26.74 -45.64 8.40
N ILE A 84 -27.20 -45.93 9.62
CA ILE A 84 -27.83 -47.21 9.96
C ILE A 84 -29.19 -47.36 9.25
N GLU A 85 -30.00 -46.30 9.16
CA GLU A 85 -31.28 -46.32 8.45
C GLU A 85 -31.11 -46.44 6.93
N THR A 86 -30.09 -45.80 6.37
CA THR A 86 -29.74 -45.94 4.94
C THR A 86 -29.27 -47.37 4.67
N LYS A 87 -28.40 -47.91 5.53
CA LYS A 87 -28.01 -49.33 5.46
C LYS A 87 -29.20 -50.28 5.59
N LEU A 88 -30.17 -49.97 6.45
CA LEU A 88 -31.39 -50.77 6.59
C LEU A 88 -32.24 -50.72 5.31
N GLN A 89 -32.38 -49.54 4.70
CA GLN A 89 -33.06 -49.39 3.40
C GLN A 89 -32.31 -50.13 2.28
N GLU A 90 -30.98 -50.05 2.25
CA GLU A 90 -30.13 -50.81 1.32
C GLU A 90 -30.33 -52.32 1.53
N CYS A 91 -30.29 -52.82 2.77
CA CYS A 91 -30.57 -54.23 3.08
C CYS A 91 -31.97 -54.66 2.61
N HIS A 92 -32.99 -53.81 2.73
CA HIS A 92 -34.32 -54.10 2.19
C HIS A 92 -34.34 -54.13 0.66
N GLN A 93 -33.64 -53.21 -0.01
CA GLN A 93 -33.51 -53.22 -1.48
C GLN A 93 -32.71 -54.42 -1.97
N GLN A 94 -31.65 -54.81 -1.24
CA GLN A 94 -30.85 -56.00 -1.50
C GLN A 94 -31.68 -57.27 -1.36
N MET A 95 -32.48 -57.36 -0.30
CA MET A 95 -33.40 -58.47 -0.08
C MET A 95 -34.48 -58.54 -1.17
N ALA A 96 -35.02 -57.39 -1.59
CA ALA A 96 -35.98 -57.35 -2.70
C ALA A 96 -35.37 -57.86 -4.01
N LEU A 97 -34.15 -57.44 -4.33
CA LEU A 97 -33.43 -57.90 -5.52
C LEU A 97 -33.08 -59.40 -5.44
N ILE A 98 -32.68 -59.90 -4.27
CA ILE A 98 -32.43 -61.34 -4.07
C ILE A 98 -33.72 -62.16 -4.20
N LYS A 99 -34.84 -61.67 -3.66
CA LYS A 99 -36.16 -62.30 -3.82
C LYS A 99 -36.62 -62.34 -5.28
N GLU A 100 -36.30 -61.29 -6.04
CA GLU A 100 -36.51 -61.27 -7.49
C GLU A 100 -35.69 -62.37 -8.18
N ILE A 101 -34.40 -62.51 -7.87
CA ILE A 101 -33.54 -63.57 -8.42
C ILE A 101 -34.03 -64.98 -8.01
N GLU A 102 -34.41 -65.19 -6.75
CA GLU A 102 -34.97 -66.46 -6.25
C GLU A 102 -36.20 -66.90 -7.06
N SER A 103 -37.01 -65.95 -7.56
CA SER A 103 -38.20 -66.23 -8.35
C SER A 103 -37.92 -66.81 -9.76
N TYR A 104 -36.69 -66.68 -10.27
CA TYR A 104 -36.27 -67.26 -11.56
C TYR A 104 -35.95 -68.76 -11.47
N GLY A 105 -35.81 -69.33 -10.26
CA GLY A 105 -35.62 -70.77 -10.04
C GLY A 105 -34.47 -71.37 -10.86
N ASN A 106 -34.73 -72.43 -11.62
CA ASN A 106 -33.72 -73.12 -12.44
C ASN A 106 -33.28 -72.32 -13.70
N ASN A 107 -33.93 -71.20 -14.02
CA ASN A 107 -33.63 -70.35 -15.18
C ASN A 107 -32.81 -69.09 -14.82
N LEU A 108 -31.91 -69.20 -13.83
CA LEU A 108 -31.01 -68.13 -13.37
C LEU A 108 -30.20 -67.46 -14.51
N GLY A 109 -29.91 -68.19 -15.59
CA GLY A 109 -29.19 -67.67 -16.76
C GLY A 109 -29.89 -66.51 -17.50
N GLY A 110 -31.18 -66.27 -17.26
CA GLY A 110 -31.93 -65.15 -17.84
C GLY A 110 -31.85 -63.83 -17.05
N HIS A 111 -31.29 -63.84 -15.83
CA HIS A 111 -31.25 -62.65 -14.98
C HIS A 111 -30.00 -61.79 -15.26
N PRO A 112 -30.09 -60.44 -15.33
CA PRO A 112 -28.95 -59.55 -15.58
C PRO A 112 -27.76 -59.72 -14.63
N LEU A 113 -28.03 -60.18 -13.40
CA LEU A 113 -27.03 -60.45 -12.36
C LEU A 113 -26.22 -61.74 -12.55
N TYR A 114 -26.65 -62.68 -13.39
CA TYR A 114 -26.04 -64.01 -13.51
C TYR A 114 -24.52 -63.96 -13.79
N ALA A 115 -24.08 -63.00 -14.62
CA ALA A 115 -22.67 -62.76 -14.97
C ALA A 115 -22.09 -61.47 -14.35
N ILE A 116 -22.69 -60.94 -13.27
CA ILE A 116 -22.28 -59.66 -12.66
C ILE A 116 -20.87 -59.72 -12.06
N SER A 117 -20.40 -60.89 -11.61
CA SER A 117 -19.10 -61.02 -10.91
C SER A 117 -17.93 -60.54 -11.77
N GLN A 118 -17.95 -60.86 -13.08
CA GLN A 118 -16.93 -60.41 -14.04
C GLN A 118 -17.00 -58.89 -14.29
N LYS A 119 -18.22 -58.32 -14.34
CA LYS A 119 -18.44 -56.87 -14.50
C LYS A 119 -18.01 -56.11 -13.25
N TYR A 120 -18.36 -56.63 -12.07
CA TYR A 120 -18.04 -56.05 -10.78
C TYR A 120 -16.53 -56.05 -10.51
N THR A 121 -15.82 -57.13 -10.84
CA THR A 121 -14.35 -57.16 -10.70
C THR A 121 -13.69 -56.06 -11.53
N SER A 122 -14.16 -55.83 -12.76
CA SER A 122 -13.67 -54.76 -13.63
C SER A 122 -14.03 -53.37 -13.12
N TYR A 123 -15.24 -53.19 -12.59
CA TYR A 123 -15.69 -51.96 -11.95
C TYR A 123 -14.91 -51.63 -10.67
N LYS A 124 -14.68 -52.62 -9.79
CA LYS A 124 -13.90 -52.48 -8.56
C LYS A 124 -12.45 -52.10 -8.85
N GLN A 125 -11.85 -52.69 -9.88
CA GLN A 125 -10.53 -52.28 -10.36
C GLN A 125 -10.52 -50.82 -10.84
N ALA A 126 -11.55 -50.38 -11.56
CA ALA A 126 -11.67 -48.99 -11.99
C ALA A 126 -11.84 -48.01 -10.82
N LYS A 127 -12.67 -48.35 -9.82
CA LYS A 127 -12.89 -47.55 -8.60
C LYS A 127 -11.60 -47.40 -7.80
N ASN A 128 -10.90 -48.51 -7.53
CA ASN A 128 -9.62 -48.48 -6.83
C ASN A 128 -8.58 -47.64 -7.59
N ALA A 129 -8.53 -47.76 -8.93
CA ALA A 129 -7.63 -46.97 -9.76
C ALA A 129 -7.90 -45.46 -9.65
N VAL A 130 -9.17 -45.04 -9.53
CA VAL A 130 -9.53 -43.63 -9.27
C VAL A 130 -9.08 -43.19 -7.88
N GLU A 131 -9.41 -43.95 -6.84
CA GLU A 131 -9.06 -43.57 -5.46
C GLU A 131 -7.54 -43.45 -5.28
N ASP A 132 -6.78 -44.41 -5.80
CA ASP A 132 -5.33 -44.41 -5.69
C ASP A 132 -4.70 -43.29 -6.53
N SER A 133 -5.18 -43.06 -7.74
CA SER A 133 -4.71 -41.95 -8.59
C SER A 133 -5.04 -40.58 -7.97
N MET A 134 -6.25 -40.44 -7.38
CA MET A 134 -6.67 -39.21 -6.69
C MET A 134 -5.79 -38.93 -5.47
N LYS A 135 -5.49 -39.93 -4.64
CA LYS A 135 -4.57 -39.78 -3.48
C LYS A 135 -3.20 -39.26 -3.91
N VAL A 136 -2.66 -39.77 -5.03
CA VAL A 136 -1.38 -39.31 -5.58
C VAL A 136 -1.46 -37.85 -6.04
N LEU A 137 -2.50 -37.48 -6.79
CA LEU A 137 -2.67 -36.11 -7.27
C LEU A 137 -2.88 -35.10 -6.13
N VAL A 138 -3.71 -35.44 -5.13
CA VAL A 138 -3.94 -34.58 -3.94
C VAL A 138 -2.64 -34.38 -3.16
N LYS A 139 -1.81 -35.43 -3.02
CA LYS A 139 -0.49 -35.29 -2.40
C LYS A 139 0.40 -34.30 -3.17
N ILE A 140 0.46 -34.41 -4.50
CA ILE A 140 1.23 -33.47 -5.35
C ILE A 140 0.69 -32.04 -5.19
N LEU A 141 -0.63 -31.87 -5.12
CA LEU A 141 -1.27 -30.57 -4.92
C LEU A 141 -0.87 -29.94 -3.58
N ASN A 142 -0.93 -30.70 -2.49
CA ASN A 142 -0.49 -30.26 -1.16
C ASN A 142 1.01 -29.91 -1.13
N ASP A 143 1.85 -30.69 -1.84
CA ASP A 143 3.28 -30.41 -1.97
C ASP A 143 3.53 -29.08 -2.71
N PHE A 144 2.69 -28.74 -3.70
CA PHE A 144 2.74 -27.43 -4.39
C PHE A 144 2.24 -26.29 -3.50
N ASP A 145 1.14 -26.47 -2.77
CA ASP A 145 0.62 -25.44 -1.85
C ASP A 145 1.67 -25.10 -0.77
N THR A 146 2.32 -26.11 -0.20
CA THR A 146 3.42 -25.91 0.76
C THR A 146 4.59 -25.12 0.16
N GLN A 147 4.94 -25.37 -1.11
CA GLN A 147 6.00 -24.61 -1.80
C GLN A 147 5.60 -23.16 -2.08
N ILE A 148 4.34 -22.94 -2.47
CA ILE A 148 3.77 -21.61 -2.71
C ILE A 148 3.76 -20.80 -1.42
N GLU A 149 3.27 -21.36 -0.31
CA GLU A 149 3.25 -20.69 1.00
C GLU A 149 4.64 -20.30 1.50
N ASN A 150 5.62 -21.21 1.36
CA ASN A 150 7.01 -20.95 1.72
C ASN A 150 7.61 -19.80 0.88
N PHE A 151 7.28 -19.74 -0.41
CA PHE A 151 7.70 -18.64 -1.28
C PHE A 151 7.06 -17.32 -0.87
N VAL A 152 5.73 -17.29 -0.72
CA VAL A 152 4.97 -16.08 -0.36
C VAL A 152 5.48 -15.51 0.96
N THR A 153 5.59 -16.35 2.00
CA THR A 153 6.10 -15.94 3.31
C THR A 153 7.52 -15.37 3.23
N THR A 154 8.40 -16.02 2.45
CA THR A 154 9.77 -15.52 2.27
C THR A 154 9.79 -14.19 1.51
N ASN A 155 8.97 -14.06 0.47
CA ASN A 155 8.89 -12.87 -0.36
C ASN A 155 8.36 -11.66 0.44
N GLU A 156 7.34 -11.88 1.28
CA GLU A 156 6.78 -10.87 2.18
C GLU A 156 7.79 -10.40 3.22
N VAL A 157 8.54 -11.31 3.84
CA VAL A 157 9.57 -10.95 4.83
C VAL A 157 10.73 -10.20 4.18
N LEU A 158 11.20 -10.68 3.03
CA LEU A 158 12.38 -10.12 2.35
C LEU A 158 12.10 -8.78 1.65
N ASN A 159 10.91 -8.59 1.07
CA ASN A 159 10.51 -7.30 0.46
C ASN A 159 9.74 -6.38 1.40
N GLY A 160 9.36 -6.87 2.59
CA GLY A 160 8.68 -6.10 3.63
C GLY A 160 9.65 -5.37 4.58
N PRO A 161 9.10 -4.69 5.61
CA PRO A 161 9.90 -3.92 6.56
C PRO A 161 10.76 -4.78 7.49
N GLN A 162 10.45 -6.08 7.63
CA GLN A 162 11.11 -6.98 8.58
C GLN A 162 12.61 -7.15 8.29
N LEU A 163 13.01 -7.23 7.02
CA LEU A 163 14.43 -7.33 6.65
C LEU A 163 15.22 -6.10 7.15
N MET A 164 14.66 -4.91 6.97
CA MET A 164 15.29 -3.66 7.42
C MET A 164 15.30 -3.56 8.95
N ALA A 165 14.25 -4.04 9.62
CA ALA A 165 14.22 -4.13 11.08
C ALA A 165 15.35 -5.03 11.63
N TRP A 166 15.59 -6.19 11.01
CA TRP A 166 16.71 -7.05 11.38
C TRP A 166 18.07 -6.41 11.09
N VAL A 167 18.24 -5.72 9.95
CA VAL A 167 19.49 -4.99 9.66
C VAL A 167 19.75 -3.95 10.75
N GLN A 168 18.74 -3.18 11.16
CA GLN A 168 18.89 -2.19 12.22
C GLN A 168 19.20 -2.83 13.59
N GLU A 169 18.48 -3.89 13.95
CA GLU A 169 18.63 -4.57 15.24
C GLU A 169 20.00 -5.23 15.41
N PHE A 170 20.54 -5.84 14.35
CA PHE A 170 21.78 -6.62 14.44
C PHE A 170 23.03 -5.86 13.99
N SER A 171 22.92 -4.71 13.33
CA SER A 171 24.09 -3.90 12.92
C SER A 171 24.69 -3.04 14.04
N ALA A 172 23.96 -2.73 15.12
CA ALA A 172 24.49 -1.95 16.25
C ALA A 172 25.52 -2.73 17.09
N SER A 173 26.50 -2.03 17.67
CA SER A 173 27.37 -2.55 18.73
C SER A 173 26.66 -2.38 20.08
N ASN A 174 26.44 -3.47 20.82
CA ASN A 174 25.81 -3.42 22.14
C ASN A 174 26.88 -3.34 23.24
N GLU A 175 26.98 -2.20 23.91
CA GLU A 175 27.90 -2.00 25.04
C GLU A 175 27.58 -2.92 26.25
N ASP A 176 26.33 -3.37 26.38
CA ASP A 176 25.91 -4.32 27.44
C ASP A 176 26.47 -5.75 27.24
N ASP A 177 26.95 -6.09 26.03
CA ASP A 177 27.57 -7.40 25.74
C ASP A 177 28.99 -7.55 26.35
N GLU A 178 29.53 -6.50 27.00
CA GLU A 178 30.84 -6.52 27.67
C GLU A 178 30.78 -6.74 29.19
N ARG A 179 29.60 -6.63 29.82
CA ARG A 179 29.50 -6.78 31.29
C ARG A 179 29.50 -8.23 31.74
N PRO A 180 30.39 -8.65 32.64
CA PRO A 180 30.46 -10.03 33.10
C PRO A 180 29.24 -10.46 33.92
N ILE A 181 28.77 -11.69 33.69
CA ILE A 181 27.62 -12.30 34.36
C ILE A 181 27.97 -12.66 35.80
N PHE A 182 29.14 -13.28 35.99
CA PHE A 182 29.51 -13.92 37.25
C PHE A 182 30.38 -13.08 38.18
N ASP A 183 30.80 -11.87 37.78
CA ASP A 183 31.59 -10.96 38.63
C ASP A 183 30.95 -10.71 39.99
N HIS A 184 29.63 -10.55 40.02
CA HIS A 184 28.87 -10.28 41.26
C HIS A 184 29.04 -11.38 42.32
N ILE A 185 29.28 -12.63 41.91
CA ILE A 185 29.38 -13.79 42.80
C ILE A 185 30.83 -14.26 43.02
N GLN A 186 31.81 -13.61 42.38
CA GLN A 186 33.21 -14.02 42.41
C GLN A 186 33.77 -14.06 43.84
N GLU A 187 33.57 -12.98 44.60
CA GLU A 187 34.01 -12.88 45.99
C GLU A 187 33.29 -13.90 46.88
N PHE A 188 31.98 -14.09 46.68
CA PHE A 188 31.18 -15.05 47.45
C PHE A 188 31.64 -16.49 47.22
N LEU A 189 31.82 -16.91 45.96
CA LEU A 189 32.23 -18.28 45.62
C LEU A 189 33.67 -18.58 46.05
N THR A 190 34.55 -17.58 45.98
CA THR A 190 35.94 -17.70 46.43
C THR A 190 35.99 -17.90 47.95
N ASN A 191 35.25 -17.08 48.70
CA ASN A 191 35.17 -17.19 50.16
C ASN A 191 34.47 -18.48 50.63
N ALA A 192 33.59 -19.07 49.81
CA ALA A 192 32.92 -20.35 50.08
C ALA A 192 33.75 -21.59 49.68
N GLY A 193 34.99 -21.42 49.20
CA GLY A 193 35.86 -22.52 48.76
C GLY A 193 35.38 -23.23 47.49
N GLN A 194 34.54 -22.59 46.67
CA GLN A 194 33.94 -23.15 45.46
C GLN A 194 34.70 -22.72 44.18
N GLY A 195 36.03 -22.74 44.21
CA GLY A 195 36.86 -22.28 43.08
C GLY A 195 36.61 -23.02 41.77
N SER A 196 36.33 -24.33 41.82
CA SER A 196 36.01 -25.13 40.63
C SER A 196 34.70 -24.70 39.94
N MET A 197 33.70 -24.26 40.72
CA MET A 197 32.44 -23.76 40.20
C MET A 197 32.61 -22.37 39.55
N LEU A 198 33.43 -21.52 40.14
CA LEU A 198 33.76 -20.21 39.57
C LEU A 198 34.44 -20.37 38.20
N THR A 199 35.43 -21.25 38.08
CA THR A 199 36.09 -21.54 36.79
C THR A 199 35.10 -22.09 35.74
N GLN A 200 34.16 -22.94 36.15
CA GLN A 200 33.12 -23.44 35.23
C GLN A 200 32.18 -22.33 34.76
N CYS A 201 31.83 -21.38 35.65
CA CYS A 201 31.00 -20.23 35.32
C CYS A 201 31.72 -19.30 34.32
N GLU A 202 32.99 -18.97 34.57
CA GLU A 202 33.84 -18.17 33.67
C GLU A 202 33.99 -18.85 32.29
N GLN A 203 34.19 -20.17 32.25
CA GLN A 203 34.26 -20.94 31.00
C GLN A 203 32.93 -20.94 30.23
N ALA A 204 31.81 -21.14 30.92
CA ALA A 204 30.49 -21.11 30.27
C ALA A 204 30.13 -19.71 29.77
N GLU A 205 30.53 -18.66 30.50
CA GLU A 205 30.36 -17.28 30.08
C GLU A 205 31.20 -16.94 28.84
N THR A 206 32.48 -17.30 28.84
CA THR A 206 33.35 -17.08 27.67
C THR A 206 32.85 -17.84 26.45
N GLU A 207 32.41 -19.09 26.60
CA GLU A 207 31.83 -19.87 25.51
C GLU A 207 30.51 -19.26 24.99
N LEU A 208 29.63 -18.81 25.88
CA LEU A 208 28.39 -18.13 25.52
C LEU A 208 28.68 -16.85 24.72
N ASN A 209 29.60 -16.01 25.20
CA ASN A 209 29.98 -14.76 24.55
C ASN A 209 30.60 -14.99 23.17
N GLN A 210 31.50 -15.95 23.04
CA GLN A 210 32.08 -16.34 21.75
C GLN A 210 31.00 -16.85 20.79
N SER A 211 30.07 -17.69 21.28
CA SER A 211 28.96 -18.21 20.46
C SER A 211 28.01 -17.10 19.99
N MET A 212 27.69 -16.15 20.86
CA MET A 212 26.88 -14.97 20.53
C MET A 212 27.56 -14.10 19.48
N GLN A 213 28.85 -13.78 19.64
CA GLN A 213 29.63 -12.99 18.68
C GLN A 213 29.69 -13.68 17.31
N GLN A 214 30.03 -14.97 17.27
CA GLN A 214 30.06 -15.76 16.02
C GLN A 214 28.69 -15.79 15.33
N THR A 215 27.62 -16.00 16.09
CA THR A 215 26.26 -16.03 15.55
C THR A 215 25.86 -14.66 14.99
N ASN A 216 26.17 -13.57 15.69
CA ASN A 216 25.88 -12.21 15.24
C ASN A 216 26.64 -11.84 13.94
N LEU A 217 27.91 -12.24 13.82
CA LEU A 217 28.68 -12.05 12.58
C LEU A 217 28.07 -12.82 11.39
N LEU A 218 27.63 -14.06 11.62
CA LEU A 218 26.94 -14.85 10.59
C LEU A 218 25.59 -14.25 10.22
N ILE A 219 24.84 -13.70 11.18
CA ILE A 219 23.58 -12.99 10.95
C ILE A 219 23.82 -11.78 10.03
N ARG A 220 24.80 -10.92 10.36
CA ARG A 220 25.16 -9.75 9.53
C ARG A 220 25.53 -10.15 8.11
N SER A 221 26.42 -11.14 7.95
CA SER A 221 26.82 -11.65 6.63
C SER A 221 25.64 -12.23 5.84
N CYS A 222 24.69 -12.90 6.51
CA CYS A 222 23.49 -13.42 5.86
C CYS A 222 22.53 -12.31 5.43
N LEU A 223 22.31 -11.30 6.28
CA LEU A 223 21.49 -10.14 5.98
C LEU A 223 22.04 -9.35 4.79
N GLU A 224 23.35 -9.20 4.68
CA GLU A 224 24.01 -8.58 3.51
C GLU A 224 23.72 -9.37 2.22
N LEU A 225 23.90 -10.70 2.25
CA LEU A 225 23.62 -11.56 1.10
C LEU A 225 22.14 -11.55 0.70
N LEU A 226 21.23 -11.58 1.68
CA LEU A 226 19.79 -11.48 1.46
C LEU A 226 19.40 -10.14 0.86
N SER A 227 19.99 -9.04 1.34
CA SER A 227 19.77 -7.69 0.81
C SER A 227 20.25 -7.57 -0.64
N GLN A 228 21.40 -8.15 -0.96
CA GLN A 228 21.92 -8.22 -2.33
C GLN A 228 21.00 -9.07 -3.22
N TYR A 229 20.55 -10.22 -2.73
CA TYR A 229 19.61 -11.09 -3.45
C TYR A 229 18.31 -10.35 -3.77
N VAL A 230 17.70 -9.67 -2.79
CA VAL A 230 16.46 -8.92 -2.96
C VAL A 230 16.64 -7.81 -4.00
N ALA A 231 17.75 -7.07 -3.94
CA ALA A 231 18.01 -6.00 -4.90
C ALA A 231 18.11 -6.50 -6.35
N VAL A 232 18.63 -7.72 -6.56
CA VAL A 232 18.76 -8.33 -7.90
C VAL A 232 17.46 -9.02 -8.32
N SER A 233 16.79 -9.75 -7.41
CA SER A 233 15.58 -10.51 -7.72
C SER A 233 14.39 -9.63 -8.10
N GLN A 234 14.40 -8.35 -7.72
CA GLN A 234 13.44 -7.34 -8.16
C GLN A 234 13.46 -7.07 -9.69
N TYR A 235 14.46 -7.58 -10.41
CA TYR A 235 14.53 -7.51 -11.87
C TYR A 235 14.21 -8.85 -12.55
N TYR A 236 13.80 -9.88 -11.80
CA TYR A 236 13.48 -11.19 -12.37
C TYR A 236 12.05 -11.17 -12.93
N PRO A 237 11.87 -11.50 -14.23
CA PRO A 237 10.54 -11.59 -14.82
C PRO A 237 9.73 -12.67 -14.13
N GLN A 238 8.52 -12.33 -13.67
CA GLN A 238 7.64 -13.26 -12.96
C GLN A 238 7.43 -14.57 -13.73
N SER A 239 7.27 -14.50 -15.06
CA SER A 239 7.08 -15.67 -15.93
C SER A 239 8.23 -16.70 -15.85
N GLN A 240 9.45 -16.27 -15.52
CA GLN A 240 10.63 -17.14 -15.44
C GLN A 240 10.96 -17.61 -14.01
N THR A 241 10.11 -17.28 -13.04
CA THR A 241 10.29 -17.70 -11.65
C THR A 241 9.76 -19.13 -11.41
N GLU A 242 10.43 -19.88 -10.54
CA GLU A 242 9.99 -21.21 -10.12
C GLU A 242 8.60 -21.15 -9.45
N TYR A 243 8.32 -20.07 -8.70
CA TYR A 243 7.01 -19.78 -8.12
C TYR A 243 5.88 -19.75 -9.15
N HIS A 244 6.05 -18.97 -10.22
CA HIS A 244 5.02 -18.86 -11.26
C HIS A 244 4.70 -20.23 -11.87
N ARG A 245 5.73 -21.05 -12.09
CA ARG A 245 5.58 -22.40 -12.66
C ARG A 245 4.82 -23.33 -11.72
N ILE A 246 5.21 -23.38 -10.45
CA ILE A 246 4.54 -24.21 -9.43
C ILE A 246 3.08 -23.76 -9.27
N ALA A 247 2.83 -22.45 -9.20
CA ALA A 247 1.48 -21.90 -9.11
C ALA A 247 0.64 -22.27 -10.34
N THR A 248 1.22 -22.24 -11.54
CA THR A 248 0.54 -22.63 -12.78
C THR A 248 0.29 -24.14 -12.84
N PHE A 249 1.27 -24.99 -12.47
CA PHE A 249 1.08 -26.44 -12.35
C PHE A 249 0.01 -26.81 -11.34
N ARG A 250 -0.04 -26.11 -10.21
CA ARG A 250 -1.08 -26.27 -9.20
C ARG A 250 -2.47 -25.92 -9.74
N LYS A 251 -2.61 -24.81 -10.48
CA LYS A 251 -3.87 -24.44 -11.17
C LYS A 251 -4.31 -25.51 -12.19
N PHE A 252 -3.37 -25.98 -13.01
CA PHE A 252 -3.60 -27.04 -13.99
C PHE A 252 -4.06 -28.36 -13.34
N LEU A 253 -3.40 -28.76 -12.25
CA LEU A 253 -3.74 -29.96 -11.50
C LEU A 253 -5.12 -29.87 -10.85
N ALA A 254 -5.46 -28.72 -10.25
CA ALA A 254 -6.78 -28.49 -9.67
C ALA A 254 -7.90 -28.62 -10.72
N ALA A 255 -7.72 -28.02 -11.91
CA ALA A 255 -8.67 -28.15 -13.01
C ALA A 255 -8.86 -29.61 -13.49
N ALA A 256 -7.78 -30.40 -13.55
CA ALA A 256 -7.86 -31.82 -13.92
C ALA A 256 -8.58 -32.68 -12.86
N LEU A 257 -8.42 -32.35 -11.57
CA LEU A 257 -9.11 -33.02 -10.47
C LEU A 257 -10.61 -32.69 -10.42
N GLU A 258 -10.97 -31.42 -10.62
CA GLU A 258 -12.36 -30.96 -10.60
C GLU A 258 -13.18 -31.54 -11.77
N SER A 259 -12.60 -31.56 -12.97
CA SER A 259 -13.31 -32.00 -14.17
C SER A 259 -13.57 -33.50 -14.25
N LYS A 260 -12.71 -34.33 -13.63
CA LYS A 260 -12.73 -35.81 -13.71
C LYS A 260 -12.86 -36.34 -15.15
N SER A 261 -12.34 -35.59 -16.12
CA SER A 261 -12.49 -35.88 -17.56
C SER A 261 -11.14 -36.29 -18.17
N PRO A 262 -11.07 -37.39 -18.94
CA PRO A 262 -9.83 -37.80 -19.59
C PRO A 262 -9.34 -36.78 -20.63
N GLU A 263 -10.25 -36.03 -21.28
CA GLU A 263 -9.91 -34.99 -22.26
C GLU A 263 -9.17 -33.82 -21.58
N VAL A 264 -9.70 -33.33 -20.46
CA VAL A 264 -9.08 -32.24 -19.68
C VAL A 264 -7.71 -32.66 -19.16
N CYS A 265 -7.55 -33.92 -18.76
CA CYS A 265 -6.24 -34.46 -18.33
C CYS A 265 -5.20 -34.39 -19.45
N ARG A 266 -5.60 -34.72 -20.68
CA ARG A 266 -4.74 -34.67 -21.86
C ARG A 266 -4.38 -33.24 -22.24
N ASP A 267 -5.34 -32.33 -22.21
CA ASP A 267 -5.12 -30.91 -22.48
C ASP A 267 -4.17 -30.29 -21.45
N VAL A 268 -4.37 -30.58 -20.17
CA VAL A 268 -3.47 -30.13 -19.09
C VAL A 268 -2.06 -30.72 -19.28
N ALA A 269 -1.93 -32.01 -19.60
CA ALA A 269 -0.63 -32.63 -19.85
C ALA A 269 0.10 -32.01 -21.06
N ASN A 270 -0.65 -31.59 -22.09
CA ASN A 270 -0.12 -30.84 -23.23
C ASN A 270 0.33 -29.43 -22.81
N GLN A 271 -0.47 -28.70 -22.02
CA GLN A 271 -0.11 -27.38 -21.51
C GLN A 271 1.18 -27.42 -20.66
N VAL A 272 1.31 -28.42 -19.78
CA VAL A 272 2.54 -28.66 -19.01
C VAL A 272 3.73 -28.89 -19.93
N THR A 273 3.55 -29.68 -21.00
CA THR A 273 4.61 -29.97 -21.98
C THR A 273 5.03 -28.73 -22.76
N THR A 274 4.07 -27.93 -23.23
CA THR A 274 4.33 -26.66 -23.93
C THR A 274 5.09 -25.68 -23.05
N MET A 275 4.69 -25.54 -21.78
CA MET A 275 5.33 -24.62 -20.84
C MET A 275 6.79 -25.00 -20.55
N VAL A 276 7.09 -26.30 -20.41
CA VAL A 276 8.47 -26.79 -20.23
C VAL A 276 9.30 -26.65 -21.51
N ASN A 277 8.70 -26.86 -22.68
CA ASN A 277 9.41 -26.78 -23.96
C ASN A 277 9.73 -25.34 -24.40
N ALA A 278 8.89 -24.37 -24.03
CA ALA A 278 9.11 -22.94 -24.30
C ALA A 278 10.41 -22.40 -23.66
N GLU A 279 10.90 -23.01 -22.58
CA GLU A 279 12.17 -22.63 -21.94
C GLU A 279 13.40 -23.08 -22.72
N ASN A 280 13.32 -24.26 -23.36
CA ASN A 280 14.43 -24.79 -24.17
C ASN A 280 14.65 -24.02 -25.48
N THR A 281 13.68 -23.17 -25.85
CA THR A 281 13.70 -22.34 -27.08
C THR A 281 13.91 -20.85 -26.78
N CYS A 282 14.18 -20.48 -25.53
CA CYS A 282 14.22 -19.08 -25.11
C CYS A 282 15.53 -18.38 -25.49
N GLY A 283 15.53 -17.80 -26.69
CA GLY A 283 16.40 -16.70 -27.09
C GLY A 283 17.67 -17.08 -27.85
N ASP A 284 18.08 -16.20 -28.76
CA ASP A 284 19.32 -16.35 -29.52
C ASP A 284 20.52 -16.16 -28.58
N SER A 285 21.26 -17.25 -28.31
CA SER A 285 22.45 -17.24 -27.46
C SER A 285 23.45 -16.14 -27.85
N GLN A 286 23.57 -15.82 -29.14
CA GLN A 286 24.47 -14.75 -29.59
C GLN A 286 23.98 -13.37 -29.15
N GLN A 287 22.66 -13.12 -29.20
CA GLN A 287 22.06 -11.87 -28.73
C GLN A 287 22.22 -11.70 -27.22
N ILE A 288 22.04 -12.79 -26.45
CA ILE A 288 22.23 -12.78 -24.99
C ILE A 288 23.67 -12.41 -24.63
N ILE A 289 24.66 -12.98 -25.33
CA ILE A 289 26.09 -12.68 -25.12
C ILE A 289 26.41 -11.24 -25.51
N ALA A 290 25.95 -10.79 -26.68
CA ALA A 290 26.18 -9.42 -27.16
C ALA A 290 25.57 -8.37 -26.22
N PHE A 291 24.34 -8.62 -25.75
CA PHE A 291 23.66 -7.75 -24.78
C PHE A 291 24.39 -7.72 -23.44
N ASN A 292 24.89 -8.87 -22.95
CA ASN A 292 25.68 -8.93 -21.72
C ASN A 292 26.98 -8.13 -21.82
N TYR A 293 27.72 -8.25 -22.93
CA TYR A 293 28.94 -7.47 -23.15
C TYR A 293 28.65 -5.96 -23.14
N ARG A 294 27.58 -5.54 -23.81
CA ARG A 294 27.19 -4.13 -23.83
C ARG A 294 26.75 -3.64 -22.43
N LEU A 295 25.99 -4.43 -21.67
CA LEU A 295 25.64 -4.08 -20.28
C LEU A 295 26.87 -3.94 -19.37
N GLN A 296 27.87 -4.81 -19.54
CA GLN A 296 29.13 -4.72 -18.79
C GLN A 296 29.90 -3.44 -19.13
N GLN A 297 29.98 -3.09 -20.42
CA GLN A 297 30.58 -1.85 -20.88
C GLN A 297 29.88 -0.63 -20.26
N LEU A 298 28.55 -0.56 -20.37
CA LEU A 298 27.77 0.54 -19.80
C LEU A 298 27.97 0.62 -18.28
N ASN A 299 28.03 -0.51 -17.58
CA ASN A 299 28.27 -0.53 -16.12
C ASN A 299 29.65 0.03 -15.78
N ALA A 300 30.69 -0.29 -16.56
CA ALA A 300 32.01 0.30 -16.38
C ALA A 300 31.99 1.81 -16.62
N GLU A 301 31.36 2.28 -17.71
CA GLU A 301 31.22 3.70 -18.05
C GLU A 301 30.47 4.47 -16.94
N ALA A 302 29.38 3.91 -16.40
CA ALA A 302 28.62 4.50 -15.31
C ALA A 302 29.43 4.63 -14.01
N ASN A 303 30.27 3.63 -13.68
CA ASN A 303 31.16 3.71 -12.52
C ASN A 303 32.27 4.76 -12.70
N VAL A 304 32.83 4.89 -13.91
CA VAL A 304 33.79 5.97 -14.23
C VAL A 304 33.13 7.33 -14.07
N HIS A 305 31.91 7.50 -14.57
CA HIS A 305 31.15 8.73 -14.42
C HIS A 305 30.82 9.04 -12.95
N LEU A 306 30.41 8.04 -12.17
CA LEU A 306 30.19 8.18 -10.73
C LEU A 306 31.44 8.68 -10.01
N ASN A 307 32.61 8.09 -10.28
CA ASN A 307 33.86 8.52 -9.66
C ASN A 307 34.17 9.99 -9.98
N LYS A 308 33.99 10.43 -11.23
CA LYS A 308 34.15 11.85 -11.60
C LYS A 308 33.20 12.77 -10.83
N CYS A 309 31.94 12.37 -10.63
CA CYS A 309 31.00 13.16 -9.82
C CYS A 309 31.39 13.19 -8.33
N LEU A 310 31.91 12.09 -7.79
CA LEU A 310 32.41 12.05 -6.41
C LEU A 310 33.66 12.91 -6.20
N GLU A 311 34.58 12.93 -7.16
CA GLU A 311 35.74 13.83 -7.16
C GLU A 311 35.30 15.29 -7.15
N ARG A 312 34.32 15.67 -7.99
CA ARG A 312 33.74 17.02 -7.99
C ARG A 312 33.08 17.37 -6.65
N LEU A 313 32.32 16.45 -6.06
CA LEU A 313 31.74 16.65 -4.73
C LEU A 313 32.82 16.82 -3.66
N GLN A 314 33.94 16.10 -3.77
CA GLN A 314 35.06 16.21 -2.84
C GLN A 314 35.72 17.60 -2.92
N VAL A 315 35.85 18.18 -4.12
CA VAL A 315 36.37 19.55 -4.32
C VAL A 315 35.48 20.61 -3.63
N GLU A 316 34.16 20.41 -3.59
CA GLU A 316 33.23 21.36 -2.97
C GLU A 316 33.14 21.23 -1.43
N GLY A 317 33.68 20.15 -0.84
CA GLY A 317 33.68 19.91 0.60
C GLY A 317 33.22 18.52 1.05
N GLY A 318 33.05 17.58 0.12
CA GLY A 318 32.64 16.20 0.41
C GLY A 318 31.19 16.09 0.87
N PRO A 319 30.84 15.17 1.79
CA PRO A 319 29.45 14.95 2.20
C PRO A 319 28.81 16.17 2.89
N ASP A 320 29.62 17.02 3.53
CA ASP A 320 29.17 18.21 4.26
C ASP A 320 29.24 19.49 3.42
N ALA A 321 29.47 19.39 2.10
CA ALA A 321 29.66 20.54 1.21
C ALA A 321 28.50 21.57 1.29
N ILE A 322 27.25 21.10 1.37
CA ILE A 322 26.08 21.98 1.51
C ILE A 322 26.09 22.70 2.85
N VAL A 323 26.41 22.01 3.94
CA VAL A 323 26.43 22.58 5.29
C VAL A 323 27.50 23.67 5.37
N ALA A 324 28.73 23.37 4.93
CA ALA A 324 29.83 24.33 4.92
C ALA A 324 29.54 25.55 4.03
N ALA A 325 28.95 25.36 2.85
CA ALA A 325 28.56 26.46 1.97
C ALA A 325 27.42 27.30 2.58
N GLN A 326 26.49 26.67 3.30
CA GLN A 326 25.39 27.35 3.97
C GLN A 326 25.87 28.21 5.15
N GLU A 327 26.87 27.77 5.90
CA GLU A 327 27.50 28.55 6.96
C GLU A 327 28.19 29.80 6.39
N SER A 328 29.01 29.64 5.34
CA SER A 328 29.65 30.76 4.65
C SER A 328 28.63 31.77 4.11
N TYR A 329 27.50 31.28 3.59
CA TYR A 329 26.40 32.14 3.13
C TYR A 329 25.73 32.91 4.27
N LYS A 330 25.46 32.26 5.42
CA LYS A 330 24.89 32.92 6.61
C LYS A 330 25.82 34.00 7.14
N GLU A 331 27.12 33.73 7.17
CA GLU A 331 28.14 34.69 7.60
C GLU A 331 28.17 35.92 6.68
N ALA A 332 28.21 35.73 5.36
CA ALA A 332 28.15 36.82 4.40
C ALA A 332 26.88 37.69 4.55
N LYS A 333 25.72 37.05 4.77
CA LYS A 333 24.44 37.73 5.06
C LYS A 333 24.47 38.55 6.35
N ASN A 334 25.08 38.01 7.40
CA ASN A 334 25.21 38.73 8.67
C ASN A 334 26.15 39.93 8.50
N ASN A 335 27.27 39.77 7.79
CA ASN A 335 28.24 40.84 7.56
C ASN A 335 27.63 42.03 6.80
N ILE A 336 26.89 41.77 5.72
CA ILE A 336 26.22 42.84 4.98
C ILE A 336 25.08 43.49 5.77
N SER A 337 24.30 42.70 6.51
CA SER A 337 23.19 43.21 7.33
C SER A 337 23.70 44.08 8.48
N ASN A 338 24.82 43.68 9.10
CA ASN A 338 25.48 44.46 10.14
C ASN A 338 25.99 45.79 9.57
N TRP A 339 26.66 45.77 8.42
CA TRP A 339 27.15 46.97 7.75
C TRP A 339 26.02 47.97 7.45
N VAL A 340 24.91 47.52 6.87
CA VAL A 340 23.73 48.36 6.58
C VAL A 340 23.12 48.98 7.85
N ARG A 341 23.19 48.27 8.98
CA ARG A 341 22.67 48.76 10.28
C ARG A 341 23.62 49.75 10.98
N THR A 342 24.92 49.62 10.77
CA THR A 342 25.93 50.40 11.52
C THR A 342 26.38 51.66 10.81
N GLU A 343 26.41 51.68 9.48
CA GLU A 343 26.91 52.81 8.69
C GLU A 343 25.77 53.65 8.09
N GLU A 344 25.77 54.96 8.37
CA GLU A 344 24.81 55.88 7.78
C GLU A 344 24.97 55.98 6.26
N GLY A 345 23.85 55.93 5.52
CA GLY A 345 23.87 55.96 4.05
C GLY A 345 24.24 54.63 3.38
N ALA A 346 24.65 53.59 4.13
CA ALA A 346 25.00 52.28 3.60
C ALA A 346 23.86 51.63 2.79
N ALA A 347 22.61 51.83 3.20
CA ALA A 347 21.44 51.30 2.47
C ALA A 347 21.32 51.85 1.04
N GLY A 348 21.55 53.15 0.83
CA GLY A 348 21.50 53.76 -0.50
C GLY A 348 22.70 53.40 -1.38
N ILE A 349 23.88 53.23 -0.75
CA ILE A 349 25.08 52.72 -1.43
C ILE A 349 24.86 51.27 -1.86
N LEU A 350 24.27 50.44 -1.00
CA LEU A 350 23.94 49.05 -1.32
C LEU A 350 22.96 48.97 -2.49
N GLU A 351 21.90 49.79 -2.47
CA GLU A 351 20.92 49.84 -3.56
C GLU A 351 21.57 50.17 -4.90
N SER A 352 22.46 51.17 -4.93
CA SER A 352 23.26 51.51 -6.11
C SER A 352 24.16 50.36 -6.59
N VAL A 353 24.87 49.68 -5.67
CA VAL A 353 25.73 48.54 -6.00
C VAL A 353 24.91 47.38 -6.57
N VAL A 354 23.78 47.05 -5.93
CA VAL A 354 22.90 45.96 -6.34
C VAL A 354 22.28 46.23 -7.72
N ILE A 355 21.87 47.47 -8.03
CA ILE A 355 21.40 47.85 -9.37
C ILE A 355 22.47 47.53 -10.43
N GLY A 356 23.73 47.91 -10.20
CA GLY A 356 24.83 47.59 -11.11
C GLY A 356 25.07 46.08 -11.26
N MET A 357 25.05 45.33 -10.15
CA MET A 357 25.21 43.87 -10.16
C MET A 357 24.06 43.16 -10.88
N LEU A 358 22.81 43.59 -10.67
CA LEU A 358 21.63 43.05 -11.33
C LEU A 358 21.64 43.36 -12.84
N CYS A 359 22.11 44.54 -13.25
CA CYS A 359 22.25 44.89 -14.66
C CYS A 359 23.26 43.98 -15.37
N ASN A 360 24.43 43.74 -14.74
CA ASN A 360 25.43 42.81 -15.25
C ASN A 360 24.89 41.38 -15.31
N LEU A 361 24.17 40.95 -14.27
CA LEU A 361 23.55 39.63 -14.23
C LEU A 361 22.50 39.47 -15.34
N ASN A 362 21.67 40.47 -15.59
CA ASN A 362 20.67 40.43 -16.66
C ASN A 362 21.32 40.31 -18.05
N ARG A 363 22.44 41.00 -18.28
CA ARG A 363 23.23 40.84 -19.50
C ARG A 363 23.76 39.42 -19.67
N ARG A 364 24.29 38.81 -18.60
CA ARG A 364 24.73 37.40 -18.62
C ARG A 364 23.57 36.46 -18.91
N TYR A 365 22.41 36.75 -18.35
CA TYR A 365 21.17 36.03 -18.61
C TYR A 365 20.81 36.06 -20.09
N LEU A 366 20.73 37.25 -20.69
CA LEU A 366 20.46 37.43 -22.12
C LEU A 366 21.50 36.74 -23.01
N MET A 367 22.79 36.76 -22.64
CA MET A 367 23.82 36.03 -23.40
C MET A 367 23.58 34.51 -23.38
N LEU A 368 23.23 33.95 -22.22
CA LEU A 368 22.94 32.53 -22.07
C LEU A 368 21.65 32.13 -22.79
N GLU A 369 20.60 32.94 -22.67
CA GLU A 369 19.31 32.71 -23.33
C GLU A 369 19.45 32.80 -24.86
N ASN A 370 20.22 33.77 -25.39
CA ASN A 370 20.49 33.85 -26.83
C ASN A 370 21.29 32.65 -27.34
N GLY A 371 22.26 32.16 -26.54
CA GLY A 371 22.97 30.92 -26.83
C GLY A 371 22.02 29.71 -26.88
N ALA A 372 21.10 29.62 -25.92
CA ALA A 372 20.09 28.56 -25.87
C ALA A 372 19.09 28.64 -27.03
N GLN A 373 18.64 29.85 -27.40
CA GLN A 373 17.77 30.07 -28.54
C GLN A 373 18.46 29.65 -29.85
N SER A 374 19.74 29.99 -30.00
CA SER A 374 20.55 29.64 -31.17
C SER A 374 20.81 28.14 -31.29
N ALA A 375 20.85 27.41 -30.17
CA ALA A 375 21.05 25.96 -30.15
C ALA A 375 19.84 25.17 -30.68
N GLY A 376 18.62 25.72 -30.59
CA GLY A 376 17.40 25.09 -31.11
C GLY A 376 17.21 23.65 -30.60
N ASP A 377 17.04 22.70 -31.52
CA ASP A 377 16.84 21.28 -31.18
C ASP A 377 18.04 20.64 -30.46
N CYS A 378 19.24 21.21 -30.60
CA CYS A 378 20.45 20.74 -29.93
C CYS A 378 20.53 21.20 -28.47
N LEU A 379 19.57 22.00 -27.97
CA LEU A 379 19.57 22.52 -26.61
C LEU A 379 19.60 21.42 -25.55
N VAL A 380 18.98 20.26 -25.82
CA VAL A 380 19.03 19.10 -24.92
C VAL A 380 20.45 18.62 -24.64
N ASP A 381 21.37 18.77 -25.60
CA ASP A 381 22.76 18.32 -25.50
C ASP A 381 23.73 19.48 -25.16
N LEU A 382 23.22 20.71 -24.93
CA LEU A 382 24.03 21.90 -24.62
C LEU A 382 24.59 21.81 -23.19
N THR A 383 25.91 21.75 -23.08
CA THR A 383 26.64 21.72 -21.81
C THR A 383 27.62 22.88 -21.66
N SER A 384 27.86 23.28 -20.41
CA SER A 384 28.84 24.29 -20.05
C SER A 384 30.27 23.75 -20.21
N ARG A 385 31.28 24.63 -20.11
CA ARG A 385 32.69 24.21 -20.14
C ARG A 385 33.05 23.22 -19.03
N GLU A 386 32.32 23.25 -17.93
CA GLU A 386 32.50 22.36 -16.78
C GLU A 386 31.67 21.07 -16.91
N GLY A 387 30.97 20.88 -18.04
CA GLY A 387 30.14 19.71 -18.33
C GLY A 387 28.78 19.72 -17.64
N GLU A 388 28.35 20.85 -17.07
CA GLU A 388 27.00 20.99 -16.51
C GLU A 388 25.98 21.23 -17.62
N TRP A 389 24.74 20.82 -17.39
CA TRP A 389 23.69 21.07 -18.36
C TRP A 389 23.27 22.54 -18.31
N PHE A 390 22.96 23.15 -19.45
CA PHE A 390 22.67 24.59 -19.54
C PHE A 390 21.59 25.07 -18.56
N LEU A 391 20.64 24.21 -18.18
CA LEU A 391 19.59 24.54 -17.22
C LEU A 391 20.13 24.79 -15.81
N ASP A 392 21.16 24.07 -15.38
CA ASP A 392 21.78 24.28 -14.07
C ASP A 392 22.42 25.69 -14.01
N ASP A 393 23.06 26.13 -15.09
CA ASP A 393 23.61 27.49 -15.23
C ASP A 393 22.51 28.56 -15.19
N MET A 394 21.42 28.37 -15.95
CA MET A 394 20.26 29.28 -15.95
C MET A 394 19.65 29.41 -14.55
N SER A 395 19.44 28.28 -13.86
CA SER A 395 18.91 28.25 -12.50
C SER A 395 19.86 28.94 -11.51
N ALA A 396 21.17 28.70 -11.62
CA ALA A 396 22.18 29.33 -10.76
C ALA A 396 22.24 30.85 -10.94
N LEU A 397 22.15 31.36 -12.17
CA LEU A 397 22.06 32.80 -12.43
C LEU A 397 20.74 33.37 -11.89
N SER A 398 19.62 32.64 -12.02
CA SER A 398 18.31 33.12 -11.56
C SER A 398 18.28 33.26 -10.05
N MET A 399 18.94 32.31 -9.37
CA MET A 399 19.05 32.31 -7.92
C MET A 399 19.88 33.49 -7.42
N GLN A 400 20.95 33.86 -8.14
CA GLN A 400 21.75 35.04 -7.83
C GLN A 400 20.94 36.33 -8.00
N ALA A 401 20.03 36.42 -8.98
CA ALA A 401 19.14 37.57 -9.14
C ALA A 401 18.19 37.70 -7.94
N VAL A 402 17.54 36.61 -7.53
CA VAL A 402 16.65 36.57 -6.36
C VAL A 402 17.41 36.94 -5.08
N GLU A 403 18.66 36.45 -4.96
CA GLU A 403 19.53 36.75 -3.84
C GLU A 403 19.86 38.24 -3.75
N LEU A 404 20.28 38.87 -4.85
CA LEU A 404 20.56 40.29 -4.91
C LEU A 404 19.33 41.14 -4.58
N LEU A 405 18.15 40.77 -5.08
CA LEU A 405 16.90 41.46 -4.73
C LEU A 405 16.55 41.34 -3.24
N SER A 406 16.91 40.22 -2.60
CA SER A 406 16.68 40.02 -1.17
C SER A 406 17.52 40.93 -0.25
N LEU A 407 18.55 41.58 -0.79
CA LEU A 407 19.38 42.54 -0.06
C LEU A 407 18.76 43.94 0.00
N LEU A 408 17.73 44.20 -0.82
CA LEU A 408 17.08 45.50 -0.92
C LEU A 408 15.86 45.61 0.01
N PRO A 409 15.60 46.78 0.62
CA PRO A 409 14.39 47.02 1.41
C PRO A 409 13.18 47.26 0.48
N LEU A 410 12.73 46.21 -0.20
CA LEU A 410 11.66 46.29 -1.20
C LEU A 410 10.24 46.37 -0.60
N GLN A 411 10.10 46.06 0.70
CA GLN A 411 8.81 46.17 1.41
C GLN A 411 8.35 47.63 1.52
N SER A 412 9.27 48.58 1.72
CA SER A 412 8.95 50.00 1.70
C SER A 412 8.72 50.53 0.28
N ALA A 413 9.39 49.96 -0.73
CA ALA A 413 9.19 50.28 -2.14
C ALA A 413 7.80 49.89 -2.66
N ALA A 414 7.20 48.83 -2.12
CA ALA A 414 5.85 48.37 -2.50
C ALA A 414 4.74 49.37 -2.16
N VAL A 415 4.99 50.31 -1.23
CA VAL A 415 4.06 51.39 -0.88
C VAL A 415 4.12 52.52 -1.92
N GLU A 416 5.28 52.72 -2.57
CA GLU A 416 5.51 53.80 -3.54
C GLU A 416 5.07 53.42 -4.96
N ASP A 417 5.29 52.17 -5.37
CA ASP A 417 4.91 51.66 -6.69
C ASP A 417 4.38 50.22 -6.59
N ALA A 418 3.08 50.04 -6.87
CA ALA A 418 2.42 48.73 -6.81
C ALA A 418 2.96 47.73 -7.85
N ALA A 419 3.66 48.20 -8.89
CA ALA A 419 4.29 47.34 -9.89
C ALA A 419 5.58 46.66 -9.38
N MET A 420 6.25 47.24 -8.38
CA MET A 420 7.49 46.70 -7.80
C MET A 420 7.32 45.28 -7.23
N PRO A 421 6.37 45.00 -6.31
CA PRO A 421 6.21 43.65 -5.76
C PRO A 421 5.83 42.63 -6.84
N VAL A 422 5.01 43.01 -7.82
CA VAL A 422 4.61 42.12 -8.93
C VAL A 422 5.83 41.73 -9.78
N ALA A 423 6.69 42.69 -10.13
CA ALA A 423 7.90 42.43 -10.90
C ALA A 423 8.91 41.56 -10.14
N VAL A 424 9.07 41.78 -8.83
CA VAL A 424 9.94 40.96 -7.96
C VAL A 424 9.40 39.54 -7.83
N GLU A 425 8.09 39.36 -7.66
CA GLU A 425 7.46 38.03 -7.65
C GLU A 425 7.55 37.34 -9.02
N CYS A 426 7.52 38.09 -10.12
CA CYS A 426 7.78 37.53 -11.45
C CYS A 426 9.19 36.92 -11.55
N VAL A 427 10.23 37.60 -11.03
CA VAL A 427 11.60 37.07 -10.98
C VAL A 427 11.68 35.83 -10.08
N ARG A 428 11.01 35.84 -8.93
CA ARG A 428 10.97 34.70 -8.00
C ARG A 428 10.28 33.49 -8.62
N ASN A 429 9.13 33.66 -9.26
CA ASN A 429 8.41 32.57 -9.91
C ASN A 429 9.16 32.01 -11.11
N ALA A 430 9.86 32.85 -11.88
CA ALA A 430 10.74 32.39 -12.96
C ALA A 430 11.90 31.53 -12.42
N ASN A 431 12.54 31.96 -11.33
CA ASN A 431 13.56 31.18 -10.63
C ASN A 431 13.02 29.84 -10.12
N LEU A 432 11.85 29.86 -9.51
CA LEU A 432 11.18 28.67 -9.00
C LEU A 432 10.80 27.71 -10.15
N LEU A 433 10.39 28.22 -11.31
CA LEU A 433 10.06 27.39 -12.49
C LEU A 433 11.30 26.66 -13.02
N LEU A 434 12.43 27.37 -13.12
CA LEU A 434 13.72 26.77 -13.48
C LEU A 434 14.13 25.70 -12.46
N ALA A 435 13.95 25.96 -11.16
CA ALA A 435 14.24 24.99 -10.11
C ALA A 435 13.35 23.73 -10.22
N ASP A 436 12.06 23.88 -10.56
CA ASP A 436 11.17 22.73 -10.78
C ASP A 436 11.56 21.91 -12.01
N LEU A 437 12.04 22.55 -13.09
CA LEU A 437 12.57 21.84 -14.26
C LEU A 437 13.84 21.05 -13.92
N VAL A 438 14.74 21.61 -13.10
CA VAL A 438 15.92 20.89 -12.58
C VAL A 438 15.47 19.71 -11.71
N GLN A 439 14.48 19.93 -10.83
CA GLN A 439 13.96 18.90 -9.93
C GLN A 439 13.22 17.79 -10.68
N LEU A 440 12.50 18.12 -11.76
CA LEU A 440 11.84 17.16 -12.64
C LEU A 440 12.86 16.17 -13.20
N ASN A 441 13.97 16.67 -13.77
CA ASN A 441 15.04 15.81 -14.29
C ASN A 441 15.73 15.00 -13.20
N TYR A 442 15.96 15.60 -12.02
CA TYR A 442 16.53 14.88 -10.89
C TYR A 442 15.64 13.72 -10.43
N ASN A 443 14.36 14.00 -10.14
CA ASN A 443 13.39 13.01 -9.67
C ASN A 443 13.14 11.92 -10.72
N PHE A 444 13.12 12.28 -12.00
CA PHE A 444 12.99 11.29 -13.06
C PHE A 444 14.15 10.30 -13.03
N SER A 445 15.39 10.78 -13.02
CA SER A 445 16.58 9.91 -13.05
C SER A 445 16.79 9.11 -11.77
N THR A 446 16.41 9.64 -10.59
CA THR A 446 16.67 8.97 -9.30
C THR A 446 15.51 8.11 -8.79
N ILE A 447 14.27 8.39 -9.22
CA ILE A 447 13.06 7.73 -8.68
C ILE A 447 12.28 7.03 -9.81
N ILE A 448 11.81 7.78 -10.81
CA ILE A 448 10.85 7.25 -11.80
C ILE A 448 11.50 6.22 -12.72
N LEU A 449 12.66 6.55 -13.32
CA LEU A 449 13.33 5.67 -14.27
C LEU A 449 13.77 4.34 -13.62
N PRO A 450 14.44 4.32 -12.46
CA PRO A 450 14.81 3.07 -11.79
C PRO A 450 13.59 2.20 -11.45
N GLU A 451 12.50 2.80 -10.94
CA GLU A 451 11.30 2.04 -10.58
C GLU A 451 10.55 1.53 -11.83
N ALA A 452 10.48 2.32 -12.91
CA ALA A 452 9.92 1.90 -14.19
C ALA A 452 10.69 0.73 -14.79
N LEU A 453 12.03 0.81 -14.83
CA LEU A 453 12.87 -0.29 -15.29
C LEU A 453 12.63 -1.54 -14.45
N LYS A 454 12.67 -1.44 -13.12
CA LYS A 454 12.43 -2.55 -12.20
C LYS A 454 11.07 -3.22 -12.43
N LYS A 455 9.99 -2.44 -12.48
CA LYS A 455 8.62 -2.95 -12.66
C LYS A 455 8.41 -3.60 -14.02
N VAL A 456 8.99 -3.05 -15.08
CA VAL A 456 8.88 -3.61 -16.44
C VAL A 456 9.76 -4.85 -16.61
N HIS A 457 10.96 -4.89 -16.02
CA HIS A 457 11.82 -6.08 -16.03
C HIS A 457 11.22 -7.22 -15.23
N SER A 458 10.61 -6.93 -14.08
CA SER A 458 9.95 -7.95 -13.25
C SER A 458 8.60 -8.43 -13.77
N GLU A 459 8.06 -7.85 -14.84
CA GLU A 459 6.72 -8.14 -15.35
C GLU A 459 5.63 -7.89 -14.31
N ASP A 460 5.74 -6.79 -13.56
CA ASP A 460 4.72 -6.39 -12.59
C ASP A 460 3.38 -6.20 -13.33
N PRO A 461 2.33 -6.96 -12.95
CA PRO A 461 1.08 -6.98 -13.71
C PRO A 461 0.38 -5.63 -13.70
N SER A 462 0.48 -4.88 -12.59
CA SER A 462 -0.13 -3.56 -12.48
C SER A 462 0.57 -2.52 -13.36
N ALA A 463 1.90 -2.57 -13.43
CA ALA A 463 2.67 -1.66 -14.29
C ALA A 463 2.43 -1.95 -15.77
N LEU A 464 2.43 -3.22 -16.17
CA LEU A 464 2.15 -3.61 -17.56
C LEU A 464 0.72 -3.26 -17.97
N HIS A 465 -0.25 -3.41 -17.06
CA HIS A 465 -1.64 -3.02 -17.31
C HIS A 465 -1.74 -1.50 -17.59
N VAL A 466 -1.16 -0.67 -16.73
CA VAL A 466 -1.18 0.79 -16.89
C VAL A 466 -0.46 1.24 -18.18
N ILE A 467 0.64 0.59 -18.55
CA ILE A 467 1.32 0.85 -19.84
C ILE A 467 0.40 0.52 -21.02
N ASN A 468 -0.35 -0.58 -20.96
CA ASN A 468 -1.30 -0.96 -22.00
C ASN A 468 -2.49 -0.01 -22.08
N GLU A 469 -3.03 0.44 -20.94
CA GLU A 469 -4.08 1.45 -20.91
C GLU A 469 -3.62 2.79 -21.46
N LEU A 470 -2.40 3.23 -21.14
CA LEU A 470 -1.81 4.44 -21.74
C LEU A 470 -1.68 4.30 -23.26
N ASN A 471 -1.19 3.16 -23.73
CA ASN A 471 -1.12 2.88 -25.17
C ASN A 471 -2.52 2.88 -25.81
N ALA A 472 -3.54 2.37 -25.13
CA ALA A 472 -4.92 2.41 -25.60
C ALA A 472 -5.45 3.86 -25.69
N VAL A 473 -5.13 4.72 -24.71
CA VAL A 473 -5.47 6.16 -24.77
C VAL A 473 -4.86 6.80 -26.02
N ILE A 474 -3.61 6.48 -26.35
CA ILE A 474 -2.90 7.02 -27.51
C ILE A 474 -3.46 6.46 -28.82
N MET A 475 -3.66 5.14 -28.91
CA MET A 475 -4.16 4.48 -30.13
C MET A 475 -5.60 4.86 -30.46
N ASN A 476 -6.41 5.20 -29.45
CA ASN A 476 -7.78 5.64 -29.66
C ASN A 476 -7.88 7.12 -30.09
N SER A 477 -6.78 7.89 -30.06
CA SER A 477 -6.76 9.27 -30.56
C SER A 477 -7.16 9.32 -32.04
N PRO A 478 -8.00 10.28 -32.48
CA PRO A 478 -8.49 10.35 -33.87
C PRO A 478 -7.37 10.51 -34.91
N VAL A 479 -6.25 11.13 -34.51
CA VAL A 479 -5.02 11.25 -35.30
C VAL A 479 -3.80 10.99 -34.41
N PRO A 480 -2.64 10.60 -34.99
CA PRO A 480 -1.40 10.40 -34.23
C PRO A 480 -0.94 11.64 -33.47
N LEU A 481 -0.31 11.47 -32.31
CA LEU A 481 0.13 12.60 -31.46
C LEU A 481 1.05 13.59 -32.19
N ASN A 482 1.94 13.10 -33.06
CA ASN A 482 2.82 13.95 -33.87
C ASN A 482 2.04 14.85 -34.84
N GLU A 483 0.89 14.37 -35.34
CA GLU A 483 0.04 15.14 -36.24
C GLU A 483 -0.75 16.21 -35.46
N ILE A 484 -1.22 15.91 -34.25
CA ILE A 484 -1.80 16.92 -33.34
C ILE A 484 -0.76 18.02 -33.06
N LEU A 485 0.48 17.65 -32.75
CA LEU A 485 1.56 18.61 -32.51
C LEU A 485 1.84 19.47 -33.76
N ALA A 486 1.91 18.86 -34.95
CA ALA A 486 2.12 19.61 -36.19
C ALA A 486 0.98 20.61 -36.48
N GLN A 487 -0.27 20.22 -36.22
CA GLN A 487 -1.43 21.10 -36.36
C GLN A 487 -1.43 22.23 -35.32
N LEU A 488 -1.07 21.95 -34.07
CA LEU A 488 -0.90 22.97 -33.02
C LEU A 488 0.25 23.93 -33.35
N GLU A 489 1.37 23.44 -33.91
CA GLU A 489 2.47 24.28 -34.37
C GLU A 489 2.04 25.19 -35.52
N LEU A 490 1.30 24.66 -36.49
CA LEU A 490 0.74 25.44 -37.58
C LEU A 490 -0.21 26.52 -37.03
N HIS A 491 -1.09 26.15 -36.11
CA HIS A 491 -2.00 27.08 -35.45
C HIS A 491 -1.25 28.20 -34.71
N PHE A 492 -0.24 27.83 -33.92
CA PHE A 492 0.61 28.76 -33.18
C PHE A 492 1.31 29.77 -34.11
N ARG A 493 1.91 29.32 -35.22
CA ARG A 493 2.61 30.21 -36.16
C ARG A 493 1.67 31.24 -36.80
N TYR A 494 0.46 30.84 -37.18
CA TYR A 494 -0.52 31.78 -37.76
C TYR A 494 -0.99 32.81 -36.74
N LEU A 495 -1.26 32.40 -35.50
CA LEU A 495 -1.60 33.33 -34.42
C LEU A 495 -0.47 34.32 -34.09
N LEU A 496 0.79 33.88 -34.21
CA LEU A 496 1.96 34.73 -34.02
C LEU A 496 2.08 35.79 -35.11
N MET A 497 1.69 35.46 -36.35
CA MET A 497 1.61 36.39 -37.48
C MET A 497 0.32 37.22 -37.53
N ASP A 498 -0.55 37.11 -36.53
CA ASP A 498 -1.87 37.75 -36.49
C ASP A 498 -2.79 37.39 -37.69
N MET A 499 -2.70 36.14 -38.15
CA MET A 499 -3.47 35.59 -39.27
C MET A 499 -4.48 34.52 -38.81
N GLU A 500 -5.56 34.34 -39.56
CA GLU A 500 -6.50 33.23 -39.35
C GLU A 500 -5.81 31.88 -39.60
N SER A 501 -5.92 30.96 -38.65
CA SER A 501 -5.27 29.67 -38.74
C SER A 501 -6.06 28.68 -39.61
N PRO A 502 -5.38 27.88 -40.46
CA PRO A 502 -6.02 26.79 -41.20
C PRO A 502 -6.31 25.54 -40.32
N ALA A 503 -5.86 25.51 -39.06
CA ALA A 503 -6.01 24.35 -38.15
C ALA A 503 -6.63 24.73 -36.78
N PRO A 504 -7.78 25.44 -36.73
CA PRO A 504 -8.37 25.87 -35.45
C PRO A 504 -8.89 24.69 -34.61
N GLY A 505 -9.20 23.55 -35.25
CA GLY A 505 -9.64 22.33 -34.56
C GLY A 505 -8.55 21.62 -33.74
N ALA A 506 -7.28 22.01 -33.88
CA ALA A 506 -6.16 21.34 -33.21
C ALA A 506 -6.28 21.37 -31.67
N GLN A 507 -6.80 22.45 -31.10
CA GLN A 507 -7.01 22.56 -29.65
C GLN A 507 -8.11 21.64 -29.14
N LEU A 508 -9.12 21.35 -29.95
CA LEU A 508 -10.17 20.38 -29.60
C LEU A 508 -9.58 18.97 -29.52
N LEU A 509 -8.71 18.59 -30.46
CA LEU A 509 -8.00 17.30 -30.42
C LEU A 509 -7.14 17.16 -29.17
N ALA A 510 -6.43 18.22 -28.77
CA ALA A 510 -5.66 18.24 -27.53
C ALA A 510 -6.55 18.13 -26.28
N ALA A 511 -7.71 18.80 -26.27
CA ALA A 511 -8.68 18.72 -25.18
C ALA A 511 -9.31 17.32 -25.04
N GLU A 512 -9.59 16.64 -26.16
CA GLU A 512 -10.06 15.25 -26.14
C GLU A 512 -9.01 14.29 -25.57
N LEU A 513 -7.74 14.45 -25.97
CA LEU A 513 -6.63 13.69 -25.39
C LEU A 513 -6.49 13.96 -23.89
N ARG A 514 -6.61 15.23 -23.46
CA ARG A 514 -6.59 15.65 -22.05
C ARG A 514 -7.61 14.86 -21.23
N ALA A 515 -8.86 14.85 -21.68
CA ALA A 515 -9.96 14.20 -20.98
C ALA A 515 -9.73 12.70 -20.80
N ARG A 516 -9.21 12.02 -21.84
CA ARG A 516 -8.90 10.57 -21.77
C ARG A 516 -7.72 10.27 -20.86
N TYR A 517 -6.67 11.10 -20.92
CA TYR A 517 -5.51 10.94 -20.06
C TYR A 517 -5.83 11.22 -18.58
N GLU A 518 -6.65 12.24 -18.28
CA GLU A 518 -7.15 12.50 -16.93
C GLU A 518 -8.07 11.39 -16.43
N ALA A 519 -8.90 10.80 -17.31
CA ALA A 519 -9.70 9.63 -16.98
C ALA A 519 -8.82 8.45 -16.53
N LEU A 520 -7.72 8.16 -17.25
CA LEU A 520 -6.73 7.14 -16.88
C LEU A 520 -6.11 7.41 -15.50
N LEU A 521 -5.83 8.68 -15.17
CA LEU A 521 -5.27 9.06 -13.88
C LEU A 521 -6.29 8.95 -12.71
N SER A 522 -7.60 9.02 -13.00
CA SER A 522 -8.67 9.22 -12.01
C SER A 522 -9.54 8.00 -11.67
N THR A 523 -9.35 6.83 -12.32
CA THR A 523 -10.12 5.58 -12.07
C THR A 523 -10.21 5.21 -10.57
N THR A 524 -11.30 4.65 -10.08
CA THR A 524 -11.65 4.60 -8.64
C THR A 524 -10.68 3.81 -7.74
N ALA A 525 -10.43 4.34 -6.54
CA ALA A 525 -9.56 3.80 -5.48
C ALA A 525 -10.10 2.54 -4.75
N GLU A 526 -11.02 1.79 -5.35
CA GLU A 526 -11.59 0.56 -4.77
C GLU A 526 -10.63 -0.65 -4.92
N GLU A 527 -9.72 -0.59 -5.88
CA GLU A 527 -8.54 -1.44 -5.94
C GLU A 527 -7.40 -0.69 -5.25
N GLY A 528 -6.83 -1.23 -4.17
CA GLY A 528 -5.72 -0.60 -3.44
C GLY A 528 -4.65 -0.08 -4.42
N GLN A 529 -4.13 1.14 -4.20
CA GLN A 529 -3.26 1.86 -5.14
C GLN A 529 -2.13 0.96 -5.65
N SER A 530 -2.31 0.39 -6.85
CA SER A 530 -1.38 -0.57 -7.39
C SER A 530 -0.04 0.09 -7.73
N GLY A 531 1.06 -0.67 -7.63
CA GLY A 531 2.41 -0.12 -7.84
C GLY A 531 2.59 0.55 -9.20
N GLY A 532 1.99 -0.02 -10.26
CA GLY A 532 1.99 0.55 -11.60
C GLY A 532 1.25 1.88 -11.70
N ARG A 533 0.16 2.05 -10.94
CA ARG A 533 -0.58 3.30 -10.92
C ARG A 533 0.15 4.40 -10.17
N MET A 534 0.76 4.09 -9.03
CA MET A 534 1.62 5.03 -8.31
C MET A 534 2.78 5.49 -9.19
N LEU A 535 3.36 4.60 -10.00
CA LEU A 535 4.39 4.95 -10.96
C LEU A 535 3.89 5.97 -12.00
N LEU A 536 2.73 5.73 -12.62
CA LEU A 536 2.15 6.68 -13.60
C LEU A 536 1.79 8.02 -12.95
N MET A 537 1.16 8.00 -11.76
CA MET A 537 0.81 9.22 -11.04
C MET A 537 2.05 10.01 -10.60
N GLY A 538 3.09 9.32 -10.11
CA GLY A 538 4.37 9.91 -9.76
C GLY A 538 5.05 10.54 -10.97
N PHE A 539 5.05 9.85 -12.13
CA PHE A 539 5.61 10.39 -13.36
C PHE A 539 4.84 11.60 -13.86
N ASN A 540 3.50 11.54 -13.90
CA ASN A 540 2.65 12.69 -14.26
C ASN A 540 2.84 13.87 -13.28
N GLY A 541 2.98 13.57 -11.99
CA GLY A 541 3.19 14.57 -10.94
C GLY A 541 4.45 15.43 -11.14
N LEU A 542 5.48 14.89 -11.80
CA LEU A 542 6.68 15.66 -12.13
C LEU A 542 6.38 16.82 -13.08
N PHE A 543 5.53 16.59 -14.09
CA PHE A 543 5.13 17.62 -15.05
C PHE A 543 4.10 18.59 -14.47
N ALA A 544 3.16 18.08 -13.66
CA ALA A 544 2.11 18.89 -13.05
C ALA A 544 2.68 20.03 -12.16
N ALA A 545 3.81 19.80 -11.49
CA ALA A 545 4.49 20.83 -10.70
C ALA A 545 4.98 22.00 -11.58
N VAL A 546 5.62 21.68 -12.71
CA VAL A 546 6.09 22.66 -13.70
C VAL A 546 4.93 23.43 -14.32
N GLU A 547 3.84 22.74 -14.68
CA GLU A 547 2.63 23.36 -15.24
C GLU A 547 1.95 24.31 -14.26
N LEU A 548 1.80 23.91 -13.00
CA LEU A 548 1.23 24.75 -11.95
C LEU A 548 2.04 26.04 -11.78
N ARG A 549 3.36 25.89 -11.67
CA ARG A 549 4.26 27.03 -11.50
C ARG A 549 4.34 27.92 -12.75
N GLY A 550 4.22 27.32 -13.94
CA GLY A 550 4.08 28.05 -15.20
C GLY A 550 2.86 28.96 -15.19
N ARG A 551 1.70 28.49 -14.73
CA ARG A 551 0.49 29.31 -14.61
C ARG A 551 0.63 30.44 -13.60
N GLU A 552 1.20 30.16 -12.41
CA GLU A 552 1.48 31.18 -11.40
C GLU A 552 2.40 32.29 -11.94
N LEU A 553 3.42 31.93 -12.73
CA LEU A 553 4.30 32.90 -13.39
C LEU A 553 3.54 33.77 -14.39
N THR A 554 2.56 33.22 -15.10
CA THR A 554 1.82 33.99 -16.11
C THR A 554 0.97 35.11 -15.52
N ASP A 555 0.40 34.92 -14.32
CA ASP A 555 -0.37 35.95 -13.62
C ASP A 555 0.48 37.21 -13.34
N HIS A 556 1.78 37.04 -13.11
CA HIS A 556 2.73 38.13 -12.90
C HIS A 556 3.25 38.76 -14.20
N LEU A 557 3.30 37.99 -15.30
CA LEU A 557 3.76 38.46 -16.61
C LEU A 557 2.78 39.37 -17.33
N ASP A 558 1.49 39.33 -16.96
CA ASP A 558 0.44 40.15 -17.56
C ASP A 558 0.52 41.64 -17.17
N SER A 559 1.43 42.01 -16.26
CA SER A 559 1.74 43.41 -15.97
C SER A 559 2.29 44.14 -17.22
N PRO A 560 1.66 45.25 -17.66
CA PRO A 560 2.03 45.92 -18.90
C PRO A 560 3.38 46.63 -18.78
N VAL A 561 4.26 46.40 -19.75
CA VAL A 561 5.52 47.14 -19.87
C VAL A 561 5.24 48.52 -20.50
N PRO A 562 5.61 49.63 -19.83
CA PRO A 562 5.45 50.98 -20.37
C PRO A 562 6.05 51.12 -21.78
N PRO A 563 5.39 51.82 -22.72
CA PRO A 563 5.87 51.94 -24.10
C PRO A 563 7.28 52.50 -24.24
N ALA A 564 7.65 53.49 -23.41
CA ALA A 564 8.99 54.08 -23.40
C ALA A 564 10.08 53.03 -23.05
N TRP A 565 9.78 52.05 -22.20
CA TRP A 565 10.76 51.04 -21.78
C TRP A 565 11.05 50.03 -22.89
N ARG A 566 10.17 49.88 -23.88
CA ARG A 566 10.39 48.96 -25.00
C ARG A 566 11.54 49.38 -25.92
N LYS A 567 12.03 50.62 -25.80
CA LYS A 567 13.22 51.11 -26.52
C LYS A 567 14.51 50.84 -25.76
N ILE A 568 14.43 50.32 -24.53
CA ILE A 568 15.60 49.93 -23.74
C ILE A 568 16.07 48.56 -24.22
N ASP A 569 17.35 48.42 -24.58
CA ASP A 569 17.93 47.23 -25.21
C ASP A 569 17.60 45.91 -24.50
N HIS A 570 17.90 45.80 -23.20
CA HIS A 570 17.63 44.59 -22.41
C HIS A 570 16.13 44.26 -22.31
N VAL A 571 15.25 45.27 -22.35
CA VAL A 571 13.79 45.09 -22.31
C VAL A 571 13.30 44.62 -23.68
N ASP A 572 13.76 45.25 -24.77
CA ASP A 572 13.40 44.90 -26.14
C ASP A 572 13.84 43.48 -26.49
N ASP A 573 15.10 43.13 -26.23
CA ASP A 573 15.65 41.80 -26.51
C ASP A 573 14.87 40.72 -25.74
N ALA A 574 14.62 40.94 -24.45
CA ALA A 574 13.84 40.00 -23.64
C ALA A 574 12.37 39.89 -24.09
N LEU A 575 11.76 40.98 -24.53
CA LEU A 575 10.38 41.00 -25.06
C LEU A 575 10.28 40.24 -26.38
N ARG A 576 11.29 40.35 -27.27
CA ARG A 576 11.33 39.60 -28.54
C ARG A 576 11.42 38.10 -28.31
N MET A 577 12.24 37.67 -27.35
CA MET A 577 12.41 36.25 -26.99
C MET A 577 11.16 35.68 -26.31
N SER A 578 10.51 36.46 -25.42
CA SER A 578 9.34 36.03 -24.64
C SER A 578 7.99 36.33 -25.30
N ALA A 579 7.95 36.70 -26.58
CA ALA A 579 6.74 37.16 -27.28
C ALA A 579 5.56 36.18 -27.18
N ALA A 580 5.84 34.87 -27.24
CA ALA A 580 4.84 33.81 -27.11
C ALA A 580 4.15 33.79 -25.75
N MET A 581 4.88 34.11 -24.69
CA MET A 581 4.38 34.10 -23.31
C MET A 581 3.61 35.38 -22.94
N GLN A 582 3.69 36.43 -23.76
CA GLN A 582 2.99 37.69 -23.53
C GLN A 582 1.52 37.66 -23.96
N ARG A 583 1.14 36.79 -24.92
CA ARG A 583 -0.21 36.74 -25.48
C ARG A 583 -0.96 35.52 -24.97
N GLY A 584 -2.03 35.73 -24.20
CA GLY A 584 -2.82 34.65 -23.59
C GLY A 584 -3.32 33.58 -24.59
N THR A 585 -3.63 33.97 -25.82
CA THR A 585 -4.02 33.03 -26.89
C THR A 585 -2.88 32.10 -27.30
N LEU A 586 -1.66 32.62 -27.44
CA LEU A 586 -0.46 31.81 -27.72
C LEU A 586 -0.10 30.91 -26.53
N ARG A 587 -0.26 31.41 -25.29
CA ARG A 587 -0.04 30.62 -24.07
C ARG A 587 -0.94 29.39 -24.02
N ALA A 588 -2.24 29.56 -24.32
CA ALA A 588 -3.19 28.45 -24.33
C ALA A 588 -2.79 27.35 -25.32
N VAL A 589 -2.31 27.72 -26.51
CA VAL A 589 -1.81 26.74 -27.50
C VAL A 589 -0.56 26.02 -26.99
N LEU A 590 0.37 26.73 -26.34
CA LEU A 590 1.53 26.10 -25.72
C LEU A 590 1.14 25.11 -24.61
N GLU A 591 0.15 25.42 -23.78
CA GLU A 591 -0.36 24.47 -22.76
C GLU A 591 -0.92 23.20 -23.40
N ASP A 592 -1.67 23.32 -24.51
CA ASP A 592 -2.16 22.16 -25.27
C ASP A 592 -1.01 21.36 -25.90
N MET A 593 0.02 22.02 -26.43
CA MET A 593 1.21 21.36 -26.99
C MET A 593 1.97 20.57 -25.93
N PHE A 594 2.23 21.17 -24.76
CA PHE A 594 2.99 20.51 -23.69
C PHE A 594 2.21 19.39 -23.00
N LEU A 595 0.88 19.44 -23.00
CA LEU A 595 0.06 18.29 -22.65
C LEU A 595 0.34 17.11 -23.60
N VAL A 596 0.28 17.34 -24.92
CA VAL A 596 0.49 16.27 -25.91
C VAL A 596 1.92 15.74 -25.82
N ARG A 597 2.92 16.64 -25.68
CA ARG A 597 4.33 16.27 -25.46
C ARG A 597 4.50 15.44 -24.20
N ARG A 598 3.85 15.80 -23.10
CA ARG A 598 3.91 15.03 -21.84
C ARG A 598 3.45 13.59 -22.03
N VAL A 599 2.28 13.39 -22.65
CA VAL A 599 1.76 12.04 -22.94
C VAL A 599 2.72 11.26 -23.84
N GLN A 600 3.26 11.93 -24.87
CA GLN A 600 4.27 11.34 -25.76
C GLN A 600 5.55 10.94 -25.01
N THR A 601 6.09 11.81 -24.15
CA THR A 601 7.30 11.54 -23.36
C THR A 601 7.11 10.37 -22.40
N VAL A 602 5.99 10.31 -21.69
CA VAL A 602 5.69 9.19 -20.77
C VAL A 602 5.61 7.86 -21.55
N ALA A 603 4.94 7.86 -22.69
CA ALA A 603 4.82 6.68 -23.53
C ALA A 603 6.16 6.25 -24.16
N GLU A 604 6.97 7.21 -24.62
CA GLU A 604 8.31 6.94 -25.18
C GLU A 604 9.22 6.29 -24.13
N VAL A 605 9.27 6.82 -22.90
CA VAL A 605 10.07 6.24 -21.82
C VAL A 605 9.61 4.82 -21.48
N PHE A 606 8.31 4.58 -21.34
CA PHE A 606 7.82 3.22 -21.07
C PHE A 606 8.09 2.26 -22.23
N ALA A 607 7.97 2.72 -23.48
CA ALA A 607 8.32 1.92 -24.65
C ALA A 607 9.81 1.54 -24.64
N MET A 608 10.71 2.48 -24.31
CA MET A 608 12.14 2.21 -24.16
C MET A 608 12.41 1.20 -23.04
N CYS A 609 11.77 1.35 -21.86
CA CYS A 609 11.88 0.39 -20.76
C CYS A 609 11.43 -1.02 -21.18
N VAL A 610 10.32 -1.13 -21.93
CA VAL A 610 9.80 -2.41 -22.45
C VAL A 610 10.77 -3.02 -23.47
N GLN A 611 11.38 -2.21 -24.33
CA GLN A 611 12.38 -2.68 -25.28
C GLN A 611 13.63 -3.22 -24.58
N VAL A 612 14.15 -2.53 -23.56
CA VAL A 612 15.29 -3.00 -22.76
C VAL A 612 14.96 -4.32 -22.05
N ALA A 613 13.78 -4.42 -21.43
CA ALA A 613 13.36 -5.64 -20.76
C ALA A 613 13.17 -6.82 -21.72
N ARG A 614 12.66 -6.58 -22.94
CA ARG A 614 12.56 -7.60 -24.00
C ARG A 614 13.93 -8.08 -24.48
N ALA A 615 14.86 -7.15 -24.72
CA ALA A 615 16.24 -7.48 -25.12
C ALA A 615 16.98 -8.26 -24.03
N ALA A 616 16.80 -7.90 -22.76
CA ALA A 616 17.36 -8.62 -21.61
C ALA A 616 16.89 -10.08 -21.53
N ARG A 617 15.71 -10.42 -22.06
CA ARG A 617 15.19 -11.80 -22.11
C ARG A 617 15.68 -12.60 -23.32
N GLY A 618 16.39 -11.98 -24.26
CA GLY A 618 16.78 -12.63 -25.52
C GLY A 618 15.61 -12.87 -26.47
N GLY A 619 14.52 -12.08 -26.38
CA GLY A 619 13.33 -12.29 -27.20
C GLY A 619 13.61 -12.19 -28.71
N PRO A 620 12.86 -12.91 -29.56
CA PRO A 620 13.05 -12.87 -31.01
C PRO A 620 12.77 -11.46 -31.54
N VAL A 621 13.81 -10.76 -31.96
CA VAL A 621 13.71 -9.51 -32.69
C VAL A 621 13.81 -9.82 -34.19
N ALA A 622 12.93 -9.25 -35.00
CA ALA A 622 13.11 -9.24 -36.46
C ALA A 622 14.30 -8.33 -36.79
N GLY A 623 15.52 -8.89 -36.78
CA GLY A 623 16.77 -8.15 -36.97
C GLY A 623 17.70 -8.18 -35.73
N PRO A 624 18.90 -7.58 -35.81
CA PRO A 624 19.80 -7.48 -34.67
C PRO A 624 19.10 -6.74 -33.52
N ALA A 625 19.14 -7.33 -32.31
CA ALA A 625 18.56 -6.72 -31.13
C ALA A 625 19.14 -5.31 -30.92
N PRO A 626 18.31 -4.28 -30.68
CA PRO A 626 18.82 -2.94 -30.42
C PRO A 626 19.71 -2.97 -29.17
N PRO A 627 20.85 -2.25 -29.18
CA PRO A 627 21.74 -2.22 -28.02
C PRO A 627 20.98 -1.69 -26.80
N PRO A 628 21.27 -2.17 -25.57
CA PRO A 628 20.69 -1.58 -24.37
C PRO A 628 20.98 -0.10 -24.34
N TYR A 629 19.93 0.69 -24.08
CA TYR A 629 20.06 2.12 -23.86
C TYR A 629 20.94 2.36 -22.62
N ASP A 630 21.82 3.34 -22.73
CA ASP A 630 22.45 3.96 -21.57
C ASP A 630 21.42 4.82 -20.82
N ASP A 631 21.73 5.15 -19.57
CA ASP A 631 20.81 5.93 -18.73
C ASP A 631 20.60 7.35 -19.29
N SER A 632 21.58 7.91 -20.00
CA SER A 632 21.44 9.18 -20.73
C SER A 632 20.43 9.09 -21.88
N ALA A 633 20.42 8.02 -22.67
CA ALA A 633 19.41 7.81 -23.70
C ALA A 633 18.02 7.60 -23.09
N LEU A 634 17.90 6.86 -21.98
CA LEU A 634 16.63 6.68 -21.26
C LEU A 634 16.09 7.98 -20.66
N ALA A 635 16.97 8.91 -20.27
CA ALA A 635 16.59 10.24 -19.79
C ALA A 635 16.37 11.27 -20.91
N LYS A 636 16.83 11.00 -22.13
CA LYS A 636 16.76 11.93 -23.26
C LYS A 636 15.33 12.39 -23.59
N PRO A 637 14.28 11.56 -23.56
CA PRO A 637 12.90 12.03 -23.81
C PRO A 637 12.45 13.12 -22.84
N VAL A 638 12.80 12.98 -21.56
CA VAL A 638 12.49 13.98 -20.52
C VAL A 638 13.36 15.22 -20.68
N GLY A 639 14.64 15.03 -21.00
CA GLY A 639 15.55 16.14 -21.34
C GLY A 639 15.07 16.96 -22.54
N ARG A 640 14.56 16.31 -23.59
CA ARG A 640 13.95 16.97 -24.76
C ARG A 640 12.70 17.77 -24.37
N TYR A 641 11.82 17.18 -23.56
CA TYR A 641 10.65 17.90 -23.04
C TYR A 641 11.06 19.18 -22.32
N VAL A 642 12.04 19.08 -21.40
CA VAL A 642 12.52 20.23 -20.63
C VAL A 642 13.20 21.27 -21.54
N ALA A 643 14.03 20.85 -22.49
CA ALA A 643 14.68 21.76 -23.44
C ALA A 643 13.66 22.52 -24.31
N GLU A 644 12.65 21.81 -24.84
CA GLU A 644 11.57 22.42 -25.62
C GLU A 644 10.72 23.38 -24.76
N TYR A 645 10.42 22.99 -23.51
CA TYR A 645 9.70 23.84 -22.55
C TYR A 645 10.47 25.12 -22.23
N VAL A 646 11.78 25.01 -21.98
CA VAL A 646 12.61 26.19 -21.77
C VAL A 646 12.61 27.08 -23.01
N SER A 647 12.84 26.49 -24.18
CA SER A 647 12.91 27.21 -25.46
C SER A 647 11.65 28.02 -25.76
N ARG A 648 10.47 27.45 -25.49
CA ARG A 648 9.19 28.08 -25.85
C ARG A 648 8.50 28.86 -24.73
N CYS A 649 8.75 28.50 -23.47
CA CYS A 649 8.01 29.06 -22.33
C CYS A 649 8.87 29.85 -21.34
N VAL A 650 10.21 29.74 -21.39
CA VAL A 650 11.09 30.34 -20.38
C VAL A 650 12.04 31.38 -20.97
N LEU A 651 12.58 31.17 -22.18
CA LEU A 651 13.54 32.11 -22.77
C LEU A 651 12.97 33.54 -22.85
N GLY A 652 13.76 34.51 -22.35
CA GLY A 652 13.43 35.92 -22.29
C GLY A 652 12.54 36.32 -21.11
N VAL A 653 11.88 35.36 -20.44
CA VAL A 653 10.98 35.65 -19.31
C VAL A 653 11.75 36.12 -18.07
N PRO A 654 12.79 35.41 -17.56
CA PRO A 654 13.60 35.89 -16.46
C PRO A 654 14.25 37.25 -16.76
N SER A 655 14.79 37.42 -17.97
CA SER A 655 15.46 38.65 -18.39
C SER A 655 14.52 39.85 -18.46
N ARG A 656 13.29 39.63 -18.96
CA ARG A 656 12.23 40.66 -18.99
C ARG A 656 11.81 41.05 -17.58
N ALA A 657 11.56 40.05 -16.72
CA ALA A 657 11.15 40.29 -15.34
C ALA A 657 12.22 41.10 -14.60
N LEU A 658 13.50 40.73 -14.76
CA LEU A 658 14.61 41.42 -14.12
C LEU A 658 14.84 42.82 -14.69
N ALA A 659 14.73 43.01 -16.01
CA ALA A 659 14.80 44.33 -16.65
C ALA A 659 13.69 45.26 -16.16
N SER A 660 12.49 44.72 -15.93
CA SER A 660 11.36 45.48 -15.38
C SER A 660 11.62 45.94 -13.95
N VAL A 661 12.19 45.07 -13.11
CA VAL A 661 12.62 45.44 -11.75
C VAL A 661 13.71 46.52 -11.80
N LEU A 662 14.69 46.40 -12.69
CA LEU A 662 15.73 47.42 -12.87
C LEU A 662 15.14 48.78 -13.26
N CYS A 663 14.20 48.83 -14.21
CA CYS A 663 13.53 50.07 -14.59
C CYS A 663 12.77 50.70 -13.41
N LEU A 664 12.08 49.90 -12.60
CA LEU A 664 11.39 50.37 -11.40
C LEU A 664 12.36 50.89 -10.33
N LEU A 665 13.53 50.25 -10.15
CA LEU A 665 14.58 50.71 -9.24
C LEU A 665 15.21 52.03 -9.71
N LEU A 666 15.44 52.20 -11.01
CA LEU A 666 15.94 53.46 -11.57
C LEU A 666 14.93 54.61 -11.38
N ARG A 667 13.64 54.33 -11.55
CA ARG A 667 12.57 55.28 -11.28
C ARG A 667 12.50 55.65 -9.79
N ARG A 668 12.66 54.66 -8.90
CA ARG A 668 12.75 54.88 -7.45
C ARG A 668 13.94 55.77 -7.08
N ALA A 669 15.06 55.61 -7.78
CA ALA A 669 16.23 56.48 -7.69
C ALA A 669 16.05 57.87 -8.34
N ARG A 670 14.81 58.24 -8.70
CA ARG A 670 14.41 59.54 -9.28
C ARG A 670 14.94 59.80 -10.69
N LEU A 671 15.29 58.76 -11.46
CA LEU A 671 15.59 58.89 -12.88
C LEU A 671 14.30 58.89 -13.71
N ASP A 672 14.08 59.94 -14.51
CA ASP A 672 12.96 60.00 -15.45
C ASP A 672 13.31 59.22 -16.73
N LEU A 673 12.94 57.93 -16.74
CA LEU A 673 13.17 57.04 -17.87
C LEU A 673 12.46 57.52 -19.16
N GLY A 674 11.35 58.26 -19.07
CA GLY A 674 10.65 58.76 -20.26
C GLY A 674 11.47 59.84 -20.95
N ALA A 675 11.90 60.86 -20.20
CA ALA A 675 12.73 61.94 -20.71
C ALA A 675 14.09 61.44 -21.24
N GLU A 676 14.70 60.46 -20.57
CA GLU A 676 15.98 59.85 -20.98
C GLU A 676 15.89 59.08 -22.29
N VAL A 677 14.76 58.40 -22.52
CA VAL A 677 14.49 57.71 -23.79
C VAL A 677 14.21 58.72 -24.90
N GLU A 678 13.37 59.72 -24.66
CA GLU A 678 13.04 60.78 -25.63
C GLU A 678 14.27 61.61 -26.04
N GLN A 679 15.20 61.90 -25.13
CA GLN A 679 16.44 62.64 -25.44
C GLN A 679 17.36 61.88 -26.40
N LYS A 680 17.41 60.55 -26.31
CA LYS A 680 18.24 59.71 -27.20
C LYS A 680 17.56 59.39 -28.53
N GLU A 681 16.24 59.50 -28.63
CA GLU A 681 15.49 59.36 -29.90
C GLU A 681 15.82 60.46 -30.92
N ILE A 682 16.35 61.60 -30.48
CA ILE A 682 16.82 62.68 -31.35
C ILE A 682 18.18 62.33 -31.98
N GLY A 683 18.90 61.34 -31.44
CA GLY A 683 20.17 60.81 -31.96
C GLY A 683 19.97 59.59 -32.89
N ALA A 684 20.99 59.25 -33.68
CA ALA A 684 20.94 58.16 -34.67
C ALA A 684 20.80 56.72 -34.11
N SER A 685 20.56 56.54 -32.80
CA SER A 685 20.39 55.24 -32.16
C SER A 685 18.93 54.97 -31.78
N TRP A 686 18.34 53.92 -32.34
CA TRP A 686 16.95 53.52 -32.08
C TRP A 686 16.73 52.80 -30.72
N SER A 687 17.81 52.45 -30.01
CA SER A 687 17.76 51.79 -28.69
C SER A 687 18.58 52.52 -27.63
N VAL A 688 18.11 52.45 -26.38
CA VAL A 688 18.77 53.02 -25.21
C VAL A 688 19.38 51.90 -24.38
N SER A 689 20.68 52.02 -24.06
CA SER A 689 21.34 51.00 -23.24
C SER A 689 20.94 51.07 -21.78
N LEU A 690 20.44 49.95 -21.23
CA LEU A 690 20.13 49.82 -19.80
C LEU A 690 21.38 50.01 -18.94
N GLU A 691 22.55 49.56 -19.42
CA GLU A 691 23.83 49.76 -18.71
C GLU A 691 24.12 51.25 -18.52
N SER A 692 23.94 52.05 -19.58
CA SER A 692 24.15 53.51 -19.53
C SER A 692 23.18 54.23 -18.58
N LEU A 693 21.96 53.70 -18.42
CA LEU A 693 20.97 54.25 -17.49
C LEU A 693 21.30 53.87 -16.04
N CYS A 694 21.75 52.63 -15.81
CA CYS A 694 22.23 52.18 -14.51
C CYS A 694 23.46 52.99 -14.06
N GLU A 695 24.42 53.27 -14.96
CA GLU A 695 25.60 54.08 -14.66
C GLU A 695 25.27 55.49 -14.16
N LYS A 696 24.18 56.12 -14.64
CA LYS A 696 23.74 57.45 -14.19
C LYS A 696 23.25 57.47 -12.73
N VAL A 697 22.73 56.33 -12.26
CA VAL A 697 22.25 56.17 -10.87
C VAL A 697 23.35 55.59 -9.98
N CYS A 698 24.24 54.79 -10.55
CA CYS A 698 25.40 54.25 -9.86
C CYS A 698 26.42 55.36 -9.52
N ARG A 699 26.37 55.86 -8.28
CA ARG A 699 27.42 56.77 -7.76
C ARG A 699 28.75 56.01 -7.73
N ALA A 700 29.89 56.73 -7.72
CA ALA A 700 31.20 56.13 -7.43
C ALA A 700 31.09 55.28 -6.16
N GLY A 701 31.01 53.95 -6.34
CA GLY A 701 30.52 53.03 -5.33
C GLY A 701 31.51 52.91 -4.18
N SER A 702 31.00 52.70 -2.96
CA SER A 702 31.87 52.24 -1.87
C SER A 702 32.42 50.86 -2.24
N GLU A 703 33.74 50.74 -2.37
CA GLU A 703 34.43 49.47 -2.61
C GLU A 703 34.01 48.41 -1.56
N ARG A 704 33.71 48.86 -0.33
CA ARG A 704 33.23 48.02 0.76
C ARG A 704 31.83 47.44 0.48
N GLY A 705 30.90 48.26 -0.02
CA GLY A 705 29.55 47.81 -0.36
C GLY A 705 29.56 46.80 -1.52
N ALA A 706 30.37 47.06 -2.55
CA ALA A 706 30.59 46.13 -3.66
C ALA A 706 31.22 44.81 -3.21
N SER A 707 32.22 44.86 -2.34
CA SER A 707 32.87 43.67 -1.77
C SER A 707 31.89 42.82 -0.94
N LEU A 708 31.10 43.44 -0.05
CA LEU A 708 30.14 42.72 0.78
C LEU A 708 29.01 42.08 -0.04
N ALA A 709 28.41 42.82 -0.98
CA ALA A 709 27.37 42.29 -1.87
C ALA A 709 27.93 41.18 -2.78
N GLY A 710 29.12 41.37 -3.33
CA GLY A 710 29.87 40.35 -4.08
C GLY A 710 30.12 39.10 -3.24
N GLY A 711 30.49 39.25 -1.97
CA GLY A 711 30.68 38.15 -1.02
C GLY A 711 29.42 37.31 -0.80
N VAL A 712 28.25 37.95 -0.66
CA VAL A 712 26.96 37.24 -0.53
C VAL A 712 26.63 36.45 -1.80
N VAL A 713 26.78 37.06 -2.97
CA VAL A 713 26.52 36.40 -4.26
C VAL A 713 27.48 35.24 -4.48
N ALA A 714 28.77 35.41 -4.17
CA ALA A 714 29.77 34.35 -4.27
C ALA A 714 29.48 33.18 -3.32
N ALA A 715 29.11 33.47 -2.07
CA ALA A 715 28.71 32.44 -1.11
C ALA A 715 27.43 31.71 -1.53
N ARG A 716 26.45 32.43 -2.09
CA ARG A 716 25.24 31.81 -2.67
C ARG A 716 25.56 30.93 -3.88
N ALA A 717 26.42 31.41 -4.78
CA ALA A 717 26.86 30.64 -5.95
C ALA A 717 27.58 29.36 -5.53
N ARG A 718 28.42 29.41 -4.48
CA ARG A 718 29.05 28.22 -3.89
C ARG A 718 28.02 27.23 -3.36
N LEU A 719 26.99 27.70 -2.66
CA LEU A 719 25.90 26.84 -2.19
C LEU A 719 25.14 26.17 -3.35
N CYS A 720 24.89 26.90 -4.44
CA CYS A 720 24.26 26.33 -5.65
C CYS A 720 25.15 25.26 -6.30
N ARG A 721 26.46 25.51 -6.44
CA ARG A 721 27.42 24.52 -6.96
C ARG A 721 27.52 23.27 -6.08
N ALA A 722 27.60 23.44 -4.76
CA ALA A 722 27.59 22.32 -3.82
C ALA A 722 26.30 21.48 -3.96
N ALA A 723 25.14 22.12 -4.06
CA ALA A 723 23.87 21.44 -4.28
C ALA A 723 23.82 20.73 -5.65
N ALA A 724 24.35 21.33 -6.71
CA ALA A 724 24.44 20.71 -8.04
C ALA A 724 25.38 19.50 -8.04
N ALA A 725 26.54 19.60 -7.38
CA ALA A 725 27.50 18.50 -7.23
C ALA A 725 26.89 17.30 -6.48
N VAL A 726 26.15 17.55 -5.39
CA VAL A 726 25.40 16.51 -4.67
C VAL A 726 24.36 15.86 -5.58
N ARG A 727 23.53 16.65 -6.28
CA ARG A 727 22.52 16.11 -7.22
C ARG A 727 23.16 15.29 -8.34
N ALA A 728 24.30 15.72 -8.88
CA ALA A 728 25.03 15.00 -9.92
C ALA A 728 25.58 13.66 -9.40
N ALA A 729 26.19 13.66 -8.21
CA ALA A 729 26.68 12.45 -7.56
C ALA A 729 25.55 11.46 -7.26
N ASP A 730 24.39 11.94 -6.78
CA ASP A 730 23.23 11.10 -6.50
C ASP A 730 22.62 10.49 -7.77
N ARG A 731 22.48 11.28 -8.84
CA ARG A 731 22.07 10.76 -10.16
C ARG A 731 23.04 9.70 -10.66
N ALA A 732 24.34 9.95 -10.57
CA ALA A 732 25.36 8.99 -10.99
C ALA A 732 25.36 7.71 -10.13
N ARG A 733 25.11 7.83 -8.81
CA ARG A 733 24.95 6.66 -7.92
C ARG A 733 23.72 5.85 -8.29
N ALA A 734 22.59 6.52 -8.52
CA ALA A 734 21.35 5.86 -8.91
C ALA A 734 21.52 5.08 -10.22
N ALA A 735 22.13 5.71 -11.23
CA ALA A 735 22.43 5.10 -12.52
C ALA A 735 23.38 3.90 -12.40
N ALA A 736 24.53 4.08 -11.77
CA ALA A 736 25.51 3.01 -11.56
C ALA A 736 24.91 1.84 -10.76
N ARG A 737 24.09 2.11 -9.75
CA ARG A 737 23.38 1.08 -8.97
C ARG A 737 22.37 0.33 -9.83
N ALA A 738 21.50 1.04 -10.56
CA ALA A 738 20.47 0.42 -11.40
C ALA A 738 21.10 -0.48 -12.47
N LEU A 739 22.17 -0.01 -13.10
CA LEU A 739 22.88 -0.76 -14.12
C LEU A 739 23.64 -1.96 -13.55
N ARG A 740 24.31 -1.81 -12.39
CA ARG A 740 24.92 -2.94 -11.68
C ARG A 740 23.91 -4.04 -11.37
N LEU A 741 22.72 -3.67 -10.89
CA LEU A 741 21.66 -4.62 -10.57
C LEU A 741 21.10 -5.30 -11.83
N ARG A 742 20.88 -4.56 -12.92
CA ARG A 742 20.47 -5.11 -14.22
C ARG A 742 21.50 -6.07 -14.80
N THR A 743 22.79 -5.73 -14.74
CA THR A 743 23.88 -6.59 -15.22
C THR A 743 23.95 -7.88 -14.38
N ALA A 744 23.83 -7.78 -13.06
CA ALA A 744 23.77 -8.96 -12.18
C ALA A 744 22.53 -9.82 -12.48
N ALA A 745 21.36 -9.21 -12.67
CA ALA A 745 20.13 -9.92 -12.97
C ALA A 745 20.21 -10.64 -14.33
N HIS A 746 20.73 -9.98 -15.37
CA HIS A 746 20.94 -10.57 -16.70
C HIS A 746 21.92 -11.74 -16.65
N ALA A 747 23.06 -11.55 -15.96
CA ALA A 747 24.05 -12.61 -15.78
C ALA A 747 23.48 -13.83 -15.04
N HIS A 748 22.65 -13.59 -14.02
CA HIS A 748 21.98 -14.68 -13.29
C HIS A 748 20.92 -15.38 -14.15
N LEU A 749 20.15 -14.63 -14.94
CA LEU A 749 19.09 -15.17 -15.80
C LEU A 749 19.66 -16.14 -16.83
N HIS A 750 20.79 -15.76 -17.44
CA HIS A 750 21.42 -16.45 -18.57
C HIS A 750 22.75 -17.13 -18.22
N ALA A 751 22.92 -17.56 -16.97
CA ALA A 751 24.18 -18.11 -16.49
C ALA A 751 24.70 -19.31 -17.31
N GLU A 752 23.81 -20.09 -17.94
CA GLU A 752 24.16 -21.21 -18.83
C GLU A 752 24.83 -20.74 -20.13
N VAL A 753 24.32 -19.66 -20.72
CA VAL A 753 24.86 -19.11 -21.97
C VAL A 753 26.16 -18.35 -21.69
N LEU A 754 26.24 -17.68 -20.54
CA LEU A 754 27.35 -16.81 -20.16
C LEU A 754 28.48 -17.51 -19.39
N ASN A 755 28.33 -18.79 -19.06
CA ASN A 755 29.27 -19.56 -18.21
C ASN A 755 29.62 -18.86 -16.89
N GLY A 756 28.67 -18.11 -16.31
CA GLY A 756 28.88 -17.31 -15.09
C GLY A 756 28.68 -18.13 -13.80
N SER A 757 29.60 -17.97 -12.84
CA SER A 757 29.45 -18.55 -11.49
C SER A 757 28.37 -17.80 -10.70
N GLN A 758 27.28 -18.49 -10.31
CA GLN A 758 26.26 -17.93 -9.40
C GLN A 758 26.71 -18.07 -7.93
N GLU A 759 27.74 -17.33 -7.54
CA GLU A 759 28.32 -17.38 -6.19
C GLU A 759 27.31 -16.99 -5.09
N SER A 760 26.33 -16.14 -5.42
CA SER A 760 25.34 -15.60 -4.48
C SER A 760 24.38 -16.67 -3.92
N SER A 761 23.81 -17.54 -4.77
CA SER A 761 22.94 -18.64 -4.33
C SER A 761 23.72 -19.69 -3.53
N ALA A 762 24.93 -20.04 -3.97
CA ALA A 762 25.81 -20.95 -3.24
C ALA A 762 26.20 -20.39 -1.87
N ALA A 763 26.52 -19.09 -1.80
CA ALA A 763 26.83 -18.41 -0.55
C ALA A 763 25.65 -18.39 0.42
N LEU A 764 24.42 -18.10 -0.04
CA LEU A 764 23.21 -18.14 0.77
C LEU A 764 22.93 -19.55 1.30
N SER A 765 23.07 -20.59 0.47
CA SER A 765 22.91 -21.99 0.88
C SER A 765 23.96 -22.40 1.93
N ARG A 766 25.21 -21.95 1.78
CA ARG A 766 26.27 -22.17 2.77
C ARG A 766 25.94 -21.44 4.09
N ARG A 767 25.59 -20.15 4.04
CA ARG A 767 25.25 -19.36 5.22
C ARG A 767 24.02 -19.89 5.96
N SER A 768 23.02 -20.41 5.27
CA SER A 768 21.87 -21.08 5.88
C SER A 768 22.30 -22.26 6.78
N ARG A 769 23.22 -23.10 6.29
CA ARG A 769 23.75 -24.25 7.06
C ARG A 769 24.59 -23.79 8.25
N GLU A 770 25.49 -22.83 8.04
CA GLU A 770 26.35 -22.28 9.09
C GLU A 770 25.54 -21.59 10.20
N LEU A 771 24.49 -20.84 9.85
CA LEU A 771 23.58 -20.21 10.80
C LEU A 771 22.78 -21.23 11.61
N SER A 772 22.29 -22.29 10.97
CA SER A 772 21.57 -23.36 11.67
C SER A 772 22.47 -24.00 12.73
N ALA A 773 23.71 -24.36 12.34
CA ALA A 773 24.69 -24.94 13.26
C ALA A 773 25.18 -23.95 14.34
N ALA A 774 25.27 -22.65 14.04
CA ALA A 774 25.62 -21.62 15.02
C ALA A 774 24.49 -21.42 16.05
N GLY A 775 23.23 -21.40 15.60
CA GLY A 775 22.06 -21.30 16.46
C GLY A 775 21.94 -22.46 17.44
N GLU A 776 22.22 -23.69 16.99
CA GLU A 776 22.27 -24.89 17.86
C GLU A 776 23.40 -24.80 18.90
N ARG A 777 24.61 -24.37 18.48
CA ARG A 777 25.74 -24.16 19.41
C ARG A 777 25.43 -23.09 20.46
N LEU A 778 24.79 -21.99 20.05
CA LEU A 778 24.37 -20.93 20.96
C LEU A 778 23.31 -21.40 21.96
N ALA A 779 22.33 -22.17 21.50
CA ALA A 779 21.32 -22.77 22.38
C ALA A 779 21.95 -23.72 23.41
N SER A 780 22.94 -24.52 22.99
CA SER A 780 23.69 -25.40 23.90
C SER A 780 24.53 -24.62 24.92
N ALA A 781 25.25 -23.58 24.49
CA ALA A 781 26.05 -22.73 25.38
C ALA A 781 25.17 -21.97 26.39
N ALA A 782 24.04 -21.43 25.94
CA ALA A 782 23.05 -20.79 26.81
C ALA A 782 22.44 -21.77 27.82
N GLY A 783 22.16 -23.01 27.38
CA GLY A 783 21.69 -24.08 28.29
C GLY A 783 22.69 -24.42 29.39
N ARG A 784 23.99 -24.50 29.06
CA ARG A 784 25.07 -24.71 30.04
C ARG A 784 25.23 -23.53 30.99
N ALA A 785 25.22 -22.30 30.49
CA ALA A 785 25.31 -21.12 31.33
C ALA A 785 24.10 -21.01 32.27
N ARG A 786 22.88 -21.34 31.80
CA ARG A 786 21.65 -21.34 32.60
C ARG A 786 21.72 -22.31 33.77
N SER A 787 22.23 -23.53 33.56
CA SER A 787 22.34 -24.51 34.65
C SER A 787 23.34 -24.05 35.73
N LEU A 788 24.45 -23.43 35.32
CA LEU A 788 25.44 -22.87 36.24
C LEU A 788 24.92 -21.63 36.97
N VAL A 789 24.21 -20.72 36.29
CA VAL A 789 23.52 -19.58 36.92
C VAL A 789 22.49 -20.06 37.93
N GLN A 790 21.68 -21.08 37.62
CA GLN A 790 20.70 -21.63 38.57
C GLN A 790 21.39 -22.22 39.80
N SER A 791 22.49 -22.97 39.62
CA SER A 791 23.29 -23.51 40.72
C SER A 791 23.90 -22.41 41.59
N ALA A 792 24.49 -21.38 40.96
CA ALA A 792 25.08 -20.24 41.65
C ALA A 792 24.03 -19.42 42.40
N HIS A 793 22.90 -19.16 41.74
CA HIS A 793 21.78 -18.41 42.27
C HIS A 793 21.20 -19.07 43.53
N GLN A 794 20.98 -20.39 43.53
CA GLN A 794 20.50 -21.10 44.73
C GLN A 794 21.47 -20.96 45.91
N ARG A 795 22.78 -21.09 45.66
CA ARG A 795 23.82 -20.96 46.71
C ARG A 795 23.87 -19.56 47.30
N VAL A 796 23.88 -18.52 46.45
CA VAL A 796 23.89 -17.13 46.91
C VAL A 796 22.57 -16.78 47.60
N LYS A 797 21.44 -17.34 47.17
CA LYS A 797 20.13 -17.14 47.81
C LYS A 797 20.06 -17.77 49.21
N TRP A 798 20.62 -18.96 49.39
CA TRP A 798 20.80 -19.55 50.72
C TRP A 798 21.72 -18.69 51.59
N GLY A 799 22.85 -18.23 51.02
CA GLY A 799 23.74 -17.28 51.68
C GLY A 799 23.05 -15.97 52.07
N ALA A 800 22.17 -15.45 51.22
CA ALA A 800 21.40 -14.23 51.46
C ALA A 800 20.32 -14.37 52.55
N GLY A 801 19.86 -15.61 52.80
CA GLY A 801 19.02 -15.95 53.94
C GLY A 801 19.74 -15.80 55.27
N ALA A 802 21.04 -16.10 55.30
CA ALA A 802 21.90 -15.95 56.47
C ALA A 802 22.57 -14.56 56.57
N ASN A 803 22.87 -13.93 55.42
CA ASN A 803 23.49 -12.60 55.33
C ASN A 803 22.71 -11.70 54.36
N PRO A 804 21.86 -10.79 54.88
CA PRO A 804 21.07 -9.87 54.05
C PRO A 804 21.87 -8.98 53.09
N ALA A 805 23.17 -8.74 53.34
CA ALA A 805 24.05 -7.95 52.46
C ALA A 805 24.20 -8.56 51.06
N LEU A 806 24.02 -9.88 50.92
CA LEU A 806 24.10 -10.59 49.63
C LEU A 806 22.87 -10.40 48.73
N ARG A 807 21.80 -9.75 49.20
CA ARG A 807 20.60 -9.46 48.39
C ARG A 807 20.89 -8.55 47.18
N GLY A 808 21.91 -7.71 47.27
CA GLY A 808 22.39 -6.91 46.13
C GLY A 808 23.04 -7.79 45.05
N VAL A 809 23.87 -8.75 45.48
CA VAL A 809 24.55 -9.71 44.61
C VAL A 809 23.56 -10.60 43.86
N VAL A 810 22.51 -11.09 44.54
CA VAL A 810 21.43 -11.89 43.91
C VAL A 810 20.76 -11.11 42.78
N ARG A 811 20.38 -9.84 43.03
CA ARG A 811 19.75 -8.97 42.02
C ARG A 811 20.67 -8.64 40.86
N GLY A 812 21.97 -8.42 41.14
CA GLY A 812 22.99 -8.21 40.11
C GLY A 812 23.12 -9.40 39.17
N LEU A 813 23.21 -10.61 39.72
CA LEU A 813 23.27 -11.85 38.94
C LEU A 813 22.00 -12.08 38.11
N GLU A 814 20.81 -11.88 38.69
CA GLU A 814 19.53 -12.02 37.98
C GLU A 814 19.42 -11.03 36.80
N SER A 815 19.80 -9.77 37.02
CA SER A 815 19.78 -8.74 35.99
C SER A 815 20.79 -9.01 34.88
N ALA A 816 22.02 -9.40 35.23
CA ALA A 816 23.08 -9.69 34.26
C ALA A 816 22.71 -10.92 33.40
N TRP A 817 22.25 -12.00 34.03
CA TRP A 817 21.78 -13.18 33.32
C TRP A 817 20.54 -12.89 32.45
N GLY A 818 19.55 -12.17 32.98
CA GLY A 818 18.31 -11.86 32.24
C GLY A 818 18.57 -11.12 30.92
N SER A 819 19.48 -10.14 30.92
CA SER A 819 19.89 -9.43 29.70
C SER A 819 20.58 -10.37 28.69
N ARG A 820 21.50 -11.22 29.17
CA ARG A 820 22.26 -12.16 28.33
C ARG A 820 21.40 -13.27 27.75
N GLU A 821 20.50 -13.85 28.55
CA GLU A 821 19.56 -14.88 28.11
C GLU A 821 18.61 -14.31 27.04
N GLU A 822 18.09 -13.09 27.26
CA GLU A 822 17.24 -12.39 26.30
C GLU A 822 17.98 -12.17 24.97
N ARG A 823 19.23 -11.71 25.01
CA ARG A 823 20.05 -11.50 23.81
C ARG A 823 20.39 -12.80 23.08
N ALA A 824 20.81 -13.84 23.79
CA ALA A 824 21.13 -15.14 23.22
C ALA A 824 19.90 -15.76 22.52
N ARG A 825 18.72 -15.65 23.15
CA ARG A 825 17.45 -16.11 22.57
C ARG A 825 17.04 -15.30 21.33
N ARG A 826 17.23 -13.97 21.32
CA ARG A 826 17.02 -13.15 20.11
C ARG A 826 17.93 -13.55 18.96
N LEU A 827 19.23 -13.74 19.22
CA LEU A 827 20.20 -14.19 18.22
C LEU A 827 19.87 -15.59 17.69
N SER A 828 19.49 -16.53 18.55
CA SER A 828 19.10 -17.89 18.15
C SER A 828 17.81 -17.89 17.31
N GLY A 829 16.80 -17.11 17.71
CA GLY A 829 15.57 -16.93 16.94
C GLY A 829 15.81 -16.32 15.56
N ALA A 830 16.63 -15.27 15.48
CA ALA A 830 17.01 -14.65 14.22
C ALA A 830 17.82 -15.60 13.33
N ALA A 831 18.78 -16.36 13.90
CA ALA A 831 19.56 -17.33 13.15
C ALA A 831 18.69 -18.42 12.49
N SER A 832 17.69 -18.94 13.22
CA SER A 832 16.73 -19.91 12.69
C SER A 832 15.87 -19.32 11.56
N ALA A 833 15.29 -18.14 11.77
CA ALA A 833 14.46 -17.46 10.78
C ALA A 833 15.27 -17.14 9.51
N LEU A 834 16.44 -16.53 9.64
CA LEU A 834 17.31 -16.16 8.53
C LEU A 834 17.86 -17.39 7.80
N ALA A 835 18.20 -18.47 8.50
CA ALA A 835 18.62 -19.70 7.85
C ALA A 835 17.54 -20.27 6.92
N ARG A 836 16.28 -20.23 7.35
CA ARG A 836 15.13 -20.66 6.52
C ARG A 836 14.95 -19.76 5.30
N HIS A 837 14.95 -18.44 5.47
CA HIS A 837 14.80 -17.51 4.34
C HIS A 837 15.98 -17.53 3.38
N ALA A 838 17.22 -17.67 3.87
CA ALA A 838 18.41 -17.85 3.04
C ALA A 838 18.36 -19.15 2.22
N ARG A 839 17.81 -20.24 2.79
CA ARG A 839 17.60 -21.49 2.07
C ARG A 839 16.58 -21.34 0.93
N ALA A 840 15.45 -20.70 1.22
CA ALA A 840 14.42 -20.42 0.23
C ALA A 840 14.94 -19.49 -0.88
N ALA A 841 15.61 -18.39 -0.53
CA ALA A 841 16.25 -17.48 -1.46
C ALA A 841 17.31 -18.17 -2.34
N ALA A 842 18.14 -19.04 -1.75
CA ALA A 842 19.11 -19.84 -2.50
C ALA A 842 18.43 -20.80 -3.50
N ALA A 843 17.32 -21.43 -3.10
CA ALA A 843 16.58 -22.33 -3.98
C ALA A 843 15.98 -21.59 -5.19
N LEU A 844 15.44 -20.39 -4.96
CA LEU A 844 14.84 -19.53 -5.98
C LEU A 844 15.88 -18.88 -6.90
N GLY A 845 17.03 -18.51 -6.33
CA GLY A 845 18.19 -17.99 -7.07
C GLY A 845 19.10 -19.08 -7.64
N ALA A 846 18.67 -20.36 -7.67
CA ALA A 846 19.51 -21.45 -8.12
C ALA A 846 19.87 -21.36 -9.63
N PRO A 847 20.95 -22.02 -10.06
CA PRO A 847 21.37 -22.02 -11.46
C PRO A 847 20.22 -22.42 -12.39
N PRO A 848 20.11 -21.80 -13.58
CA PRO A 848 19.06 -22.16 -14.54
C PRO A 848 18.98 -23.67 -14.78
N ALA A 849 20.13 -24.36 -14.87
CA ALA A 849 20.17 -25.81 -15.09
C ALA A 849 19.53 -26.60 -13.94
N ALA A 850 19.78 -26.17 -12.70
CA ALA A 850 19.17 -26.78 -11.53
C ALA A 850 17.67 -26.49 -11.46
N ARG A 851 17.24 -25.26 -11.80
CA ARG A 851 15.82 -24.87 -11.89
C ARG A 851 15.09 -25.63 -12.99
N ALA A 852 15.68 -25.73 -14.19
CA ALA A 852 15.16 -26.49 -15.32
C ALA A 852 15.06 -27.97 -14.96
N GLN A 853 16.09 -28.54 -14.31
CA GLN A 853 16.06 -29.93 -13.87
C GLN A 853 14.95 -30.19 -12.82
N ARG A 854 14.76 -29.31 -11.83
CA ARG A 854 13.66 -29.41 -10.86
C ARG A 854 12.30 -29.28 -11.54
N THR A 855 12.14 -28.29 -12.42
CA THR A 855 10.91 -28.06 -13.19
C THR A 855 10.58 -29.29 -14.03
N GLN A 856 11.58 -29.87 -14.70
CA GLN A 856 11.39 -31.04 -15.54
C GLN A 856 11.10 -32.30 -14.72
N ARG A 857 11.68 -32.44 -13.52
CA ARG A 857 11.29 -33.50 -12.57
C ARG A 857 9.82 -33.33 -12.14
N ALA A 858 9.41 -32.13 -11.71
CA ALA A 858 8.03 -31.85 -11.32
C ALA A 858 7.04 -32.10 -12.46
N ALA A 859 7.36 -31.65 -13.68
CA ALA A 859 6.55 -31.87 -14.87
C ALA A 859 6.44 -33.35 -15.26
N ARG A 860 7.53 -34.13 -15.14
CA ARG A 860 7.50 -35.59 -15.36
C ARG A 860 6.62 -36.29 -14.34
N THR A 861 6.75 -35.94 -13.06
CA THR A 861 5.92 -36.49 -11.98
C THR A 861 4.45 -36.17 -12.24
N LEU A 862 4.14 -34.91 -12.55
CA LEU A 862 2.79 -34.43 -12.84
C LEU A 862 2.19 -35.14 -14.07
N ARG A 863 2.91 -35.20 -15.19
CA ARG A 863 2.46 -35.92 -16.40
C ARG A 863 2.21 -37.40 -16.12
N THR A 864 3.09 -38.04 -15.35
CA THR A 864 2.92 -39.46 -15.00
C THR A 864 1.65 -39.63 -14.18
N ALA A 865 1.42 -38.80 -13.16
CA ALA A 865 0.20 -38.86 -12.35
C ALA A 865 -1.06 -38.55 -13.18
N LEU A 866 -1.02 -37.55 -14.06
CA LEU A 866 -2.12 -37.21 -14.97
C LEU A 866 -2.46 -38.34 -15.95
N ALA A 867 -1.47 -39.08 -16.46
CA ALA A 867 -1.72 -40.23 -17.34
C ALA A 867 -2.40 -41.40 -16.60
N HIS A 868 -2.07 -41.61 -15.32
CA HIS A 868 -2.78 -42.60 -14.49
C HIS A 868 -4.22 -42.14 -14.19
N TRP A 869 -4.40 -40.85 -13.91
CA TRP A 869 -5.71 -40.25 -13.71
C TRP A 869 -6.59 -40.29 -14.96
N GLU A 870 -6.03 -39.98 -16.14
CA GLU A 870 -6.73 -40.11 -17.43
C GLU A 870 -7.24 -41.54 -17.65
N LYS A 871 -6.37 -42.55 -17.40
CA LYS A 871 -6.76 -43.97 -17.48
C LYS A 871 -7.85 -44.32 -16.47
N ALA A 872 -7.72 -43.84 -15.23
CA ALA A 872 -8.71 -44.08 -14.20
C ALA A 872 -10.07 -43.47 -14.60
N CYS A 873 -10.11 -42.21 -15.02
CA CYS A 873 -11.31 -41.53 -15.51
C CYS A 873 -11.95 -42.27 -16.71
N ALA A 874 -11.15 -42.71 -17.68
CA ALA A 874 -11.64 -43.47 -18.83
C ALA A 874 -12.23 -44.83 -18.42
N LEU A 875 -11.61 -45.52 -17.46
CA LEU A 875 -12.14 -46.77 -16.91
C LEU A 875 -13.46 -46.52 -16.17
N THR A 876 -13.55 -45.46 -15.37
CA THR A 876 -14.79 -45.09 -14.67
C THR A 876 -15.91 -44.77 -15.64
N GLN A 877 -15.65 -43.97 -16.68
CA GLN A 877 -16.65 -43.67 -17.71
C GLN A 877 -17.16 -44.94 -18.42
N LYS A 878 -16.28 -45.92 -18.63
CA LYS A 878 -16.62 -47.19 -19.27
C LYS A 878 -17.48 -48.10 -18.38
N TYR A 879 -17.18 -48.17 -17.08
CA TYR A 879 -17.82 -49.14 -16.17
C TYR A 879 -18.91 -48.55 -15.26
N SER A 880 -19.05 -47.22 -15.17
CA SER A 880 -20.05 -46.55 -14.33
C SER A 880 -21.50 -46.85 -14.73
N LEU A 881 -21.73 -47.24 -15.98
CA LEU A 881 -23.05 -47.62 -16.51
C LEU A 881 -23.33 -49.13 -16.37
N ALA A 882 -22.39 -49.93 -15.86
CA ALA A 882 -22.44 -51.39 -15.91
C ALA A 882 -22.73 -52.08 -14.55
N VAL A 883 -22.61 -51.35 -13.44
CA VAL A 883 -22.86 -51.84 -12.08
C VAL A 883 -23.61 -50.76 -11.30
N THR A 884 -24.78 -51.09 -10.79
CA THR A 884 -25.55 -50.20 -9.91
C THR A 884 -25.04 -50.25 -8.47
N PRO A 885 -25.28 -49.21 -7.65
CA PRO A 885 -24.85 -49.19 -6.24
C PRO A 885 -25.35 -50.41 -5.43
N LEU A 886 -26.54 -50.90 -5.79
CA LEU A 886 -27.16 -52.06 -5.15
C LEU A 886 -26.42 -53.37 -5.50
N GLU A 887 -26.04 -53.53 -6.77
CA GLU A 887 -25.25 -54.67 -7.24
C GLU A 887 -23.83 -54.65 -6.67
N GLU A 888 -23.21 -53.48 -6.58
CA GLU A 888 -21.90 -53.29 -5.94
C GLU A 888 -21.93 -53.74 -4.47
N SER A 889 -22.94 -53.30 -3.72
CA SER A 889 -23.09 -53.63 -2.31
C SER A 889 -23.30 -55.13 -2.06
N LEU A 890 -24.04 -55.82 -2.92
CA LEU A 890 -24.20 -57.28 -2.86
C LEU A 890 -22.90 -58.03 -3.14
N MET A 891 -22.10 -57.55 -4.11
CA MET A 891 -20.81 -58.15 -4.45
C MET A 891 -19.73 -57.89 -3.39
N GLU A 892 -19.81 -56.80 -2.64
CA GLU A 892 -18.96 -56.55 -1.46
C GLU A 892 -19.30 -57.48 -0.29
N MET A 893 -20.56 -57.90 -0.17
CA MET A 893 -21.04 -58.79 0.90
C MET A 893 -20.54 -60.23 0.71
N LEU A 894 -20.64 -60.77 -0.51
CA LEU A 894 -20.09 -62.07 -0.86
C LEU A 894 -19.73 -62.12 -2.35
N HIS A 895 -18.45 -62.16 -2.66
CA HIS A 895 -18.00 -62.27 -4.06
C HIS A 895 -18.08 -63.73 -4.54
N PRO A 896 -18.88 -64.06 -5.56
CA PRO A 896 -18.98 -65.43 -6.07
C PRO A 896 -17.74 -65.84 -6.90
N GLU A 897 -17.30 -67.09 -6.76
CA GLU A 897 -16.29 -67.68 -7.64
C GLU A 897 -16.93 -68.16 -8.96
N GLY A 898 -17.23 -67.22 -9.86
CA GLY A 898 -17.85 -67.50 -11.16
C GLY A 898 -19.20 -66.82 -11.34
N ASN A 899 -20.09 -67.44 -12.11
CA ASN A 899 -21.47 -66.95 -12.25
C ASN A 899 -22.24 -67.17 -10.94
N ILE A 900 -23.24 -66.33 -10.70
CA ILE A 900 -24.13 -66.53 -9.55
C ILE A 900 -24.89 -67.85 -9.72
N ASP A 901 -24.83 -68.72 -8.70
CA ASP A 901 -25.55 -69.98 -8.62
C ASP A 901 -26.59 -69.98 -7.48
N ALA A 902 -27.42 -71.02 -7.41
CA ALA A 902 -28.47 -71.13 -6.40
C ALA A 902 -27.91 -71.14 -4.97
N HIS A 903 -26.70 -71.70 -4.78
CA HIS A 903 -26.04 -71.75 -3.48
C HIS A 903 -25.59 -70.36 -3.01
N TRP A 904 -25.06 -69.53 -3.92
CA TRP A 904 -24.72 -68.15 -3.63
C TRP A 904 -25.96 -67.34 -3.26
N VAL A 905 -27.06 -67.48 -4.02
CA VAL A 905 -28.31 -66.76 -3.76
C VAL A 905 -28.87 -67.12 -2.37
N GLU A 906 -28.91 -68.40 -2.02
CA GLU A 906 -29.36 -68.86 -0.70
C GLU A 906 -28.47 -68.33 0.44
N THR A 907 -27.15 -68.35 0.23
CA THR A 907 -26.16 -67.85 1.20
C THR A 907 -26.27 -66.34 1.40
N VAL A 908 -26.34 -65.55 0.34
CA VAL A 908 -26.51 -64.09 0.44
C VAL A 908 -27.90 -63.73 0.96
N SER A 909 -28.94 -64.50 0.63
CA SER A 909 -30.29 -64.36 1.21
C SER A 909 -30.29 -64.57 2.73
N ALA A 910 -29.50 -65.52 3.23
CA ALA A 910 -29.30 -65.72 4.67
C ALA A 910 -28.49 -64.58 5.31
N LEU A 911 -27.38 -64.18 4.70
CA LEU A 911 -26.53 -63.07 5.17
C LEU A 911 -27.27 -61.74 5.22
N VAL A 912 -27.98 -61.36 4.16
CA VAL A 912 -28.80 -60.12 4.13
C VAL A 912 -29.91 -60.20 5.19
N ARG A 913 -30.51 -61.37 5.45
CA ARG A 913 -31.49 -61.54 6.53
C ARG A 913 -30.88 -61.30 7.92
N GLU A 914 -29.73 -61.89 8.18
CA GLU A 914 -29.00 -61.72 9.44
C GLU A 914 -28.55 -60.26 9.63
N LEU A 915 -27.98 -59.65 8.59
CA LEU A 915 -27.63 -58.23 8.54
C LEU A 915 -28.86 -57.33 8.76
N THR A 916 -29.99 -57.61 8.12
CA THR A 916 -31.23 -56.82 8.30
C THR A 916 -31.72 -56.90 9.75
N GLN A 917 -31.62 -58.07 10.39
CA GLN A 917 -31.98 -58.23 11.81
C GLN A 917 -31.00 -57.50 12.74
N GLY A 918 -29.69 -57.61 12.48
CA GLY A 918 -28.65 -56.91 13.24
C GLY A 918 -28.74 -55.39 13.12
N VAL A 919 -28.78 -54.87 11.88
CA VAL A 919 -28.93 -53.44 11.57
C VAL A 919 -30.26 -52.90 12.09
N GLY A 920 -31.34 -53.70 12.06
CA GLY A 920 -32.61 -53.34 12.67
C GLY A 920 -32.52 -53.18 14.20
N GLY A 921 -31.79 -54.08 14.87
CA GLY A 921 -31.45 -53.95 16.29
C GLY A 921 -30.62 -52.71 16.59
N ASP A 922 -29.59 -52.44 15.79
CA ASP A 922 -28.74 -51.27 15.97
C ASP A 922 -29.47 -49.96 15.64
N ALA A 923 -30.41 -49.96 14.69
CA ALA A 923 -31.29 -48.82 14.42
C ALA A 923 -32.13 -48.45 15.65
N THR A 924 -32.67 -49.45 16.37
CA THR A 924 -33.42 -49.17 17.61
C THR A 924 -32.55 -48.57 18.71
N LYS A 925 -31.29 -49.02 18.85
CA LYS A 925 -30.35 -48.47 19.83
C LYS A 925 -29.91 -47.05 19.43
N ALA A 926 -29.60 -46.81 18.17
CA ALA A 926 -29.20 -45.51 17.65
C ALA A 926 -30.32 -44.47 17.80
N ARG A 927 -31.59 -44.84 17.56
CA ARG A 927 -32.75 -43.97 17.83
C ARG A 927 -32.85 -43.57 19.29
N ALA A 928 -32.57 -44.50 20.22
CA ALA A 928 -32.57 -44.19 21.64
C ALA A 928 -31.40 -43.25 22.03
N GLN A 929 -30.23 -43.41 21.41
CA GLN A 929 -29.05 -42.57 21.64
C GLN A 929 -29.21 -41.15 21.07
N GLU A 930 -29.76 -41.02 19.86
CA GLU A 930 -30.10 -39.73 19.24
C GLU A 930 -31.14 -38.98 20.08
N ALA A 931 -32.19 -39.67 20.55
CA ALA A 931 -33.19 -39.07 21.43
C ALA A 931 -32.60 -38.56 22.75
N ALA A 932 -31.64 -39.30 23.34
CA ALA A 932 -30.93 -38.85 24.54
C ALA A 932 -30.02 -37.65 24.28
N ALA A 933 -29.32 -37.63 23.13
CA ALA A 933 -28.49 -36.50 22.70
C ALA A 933 -29.33 -35.25 22.42
N SER A 934 -30.51 -35.42 21.83
CA SER A 934 -31.48 -34.35 21.55
C SER A 934 -31.96 -33.69 22.85
N GLN A 935 -32.27 -34.49 23.87
CA GLN A 935 -32.64 -33.99 25.20
C GLN A 935 -31.48 -33.26 25.90
N ALA A 936 -30.24 -33.73 25.75
CA ALA A 936 -29.06 -33.08 26.33
C ALA A 936 -28.78 -31.72 25.66
N LEU A 937 -28.87 -31.66 24.33
CA LEU A 937 -28.74 -30.41 23.57
C LEU A 937 -29.81 -29.39 23.98
N ARG A 938 -31.05 -29.82 24.15
CA ARG A 938 -32.14 -28.94 24.59
C ARG A 938 -31.86 -28.31 25.95
N ARG A 939 -31.39 -29.10 26.92
CA ARG A 939 -31.01 -28.59 28.26
C ARG A 939 -29.86 -27.58 28.20
N ALA A 940 -28.84 -27.83 27.38
CA ALA A 940 -27.71 -26.91 27.21
C ALA A 940 -28.14 -25.60 26.53
N ALA A 941 -29.00 -25.68 25.51
CA ALA A 941 -29.59 -24.51 24.85
C ALA A 941 -30.43 -23.66 25.81
N ASP A 942 -31.27 -24.30 26.63
CA ASP A 942 -32.10 -23.62 27.63
C ASP A 942 -31.24 -22.90 28.70
N ALA A 943 -30.11 -23.49 29.10
CA ALA A 943 -29.18 -22.88 30.06
C ALA A 943 -28.54 -21.58 29.51
N ALA A 944 -28.32 -21.49 28.20
CA ALA A 944 -27.76 -20.30 27.55
C ALA A 944 -28.80 -19.18 27.30
N ALA A 945 -30.10 -19.51 27.31
CA ALA A 945 -31.17 -18.56 27.00
C ALA A 945 -31.29 -17.41 28.02
N SER A 946 -31.14 -17.71 29.31
CA SER A 946 -31.24 -16.70 30.38
C SER A 946 -30.11 -15.67 30.32
N PRO A 947 -28.82 -16.05 30.29
CA PRO A 947 -27.72 -15.10 30.08
C PRO A 947 -27.80 -14.33 28.75
N ALA A 948 -28.29 -14.95 27.68
CA ALA A 948 -28.50 -14.28 26.38
C ALA A 948 -29.56 -13.17 26.46
N ALA A 949 -30.67 -13.42 27.17
CA ALA A 949 -31.70 -12.41 27.42
C ALA A 949 -31.17 -11.24 28.26
N VAL A 950 -30.37 -11.53 29.29
CA VAL A 950 -29.70 -10.49 30.09
C VAL A 950 -28.78 -9.64 29.22
N ARG A 951 -27.98 -10.25 28.34
CA ARG A 951 -27.12 -9.50 27.41
C ARG A 951 -27.92 -8.61 26.46
N ALA A 952 -29.00 -9.13 25.89
CA ALA A 952 -29.86 -8.36 24.99
C ALA A 952 -30.50 -7.13 25.68
N ALA A 953 -30.81 -7.24 26.98
CA ALA A 953 -31.35 -6.16 27.78
C ALA A 953 -30.36 -5.03 28.10
N LEU A 954 -29.06 -5.21 27.85
CA LEU A 954 -28.01 -4.19 28.10
C LEU A 954 -27.77 -3.24 26.91
N LEU A 955 -28.23 -3.59 25.69
CA LEU A 955 -28.08 -2.75 24.50
C LEU A 955 -28.88 -1.44 24.53
N PRO A 956 -30.14 -1.37 25.04
CA PRO A 956 -30.92 -0.15 25.10
C PRO A 956 -30.17 1.02 25.75
N ASP A 957 -29.35 0.71 26.76
CA ASP A 957 -28.53 1.67 27.50
C ASP A 957 -27.41 2.31 26.67
N LEU A 958 -26.94 1.62 25.63
CA LEU A 958 -25.90 2.08 24.71
C LEU A 958 -26.48 2.64 23.40
N ARG A 959 -27.78 2.43 23.16
CA ARG A 959 -28.43 2.70 21.86
C ARG A 959 -28.48 4.18 21.51
N ALA A 960 -28.74 5.05 22.49
CA ALA A 960 -28.82 6.50 22.27
C ALA A 960 -27.47 7.12 21.82
N PRO A 961 -26.34 6.90 22.53
CA PRO A 961 -25.05 7.42 22.08
C PRO A 961 -24.55 6.73 20.80
N LEU A 962 -24.76 5.42 20.62
CA LEU A 962 -24.37 4.73 19.39
C LEU A 962 -25.15 5.21 18.15
N ALA A 963 -26.47 5.42 18.26
CA ALA A 963 -27.28 5.97 17.17
C ALA A 963 -26.97 7.45 16.86
N ALA A 964 -26.44 8.19 17.85
CA ALA A 964 -25.94 9.54 17.64
C ALA A 964 -24.63 9.55 16.82
N LEU A 965 -23.85 8.46 16.85
CA LEU A 965 -22.54 8.29 16.22
C LEU A 965 -22.57 7.41 14.95
N ALA A 966 -23.65 6.67 14.72
CA ALA A 966 -23.83 5.77 13.57
C ALA A 966 -24.18 6.55 12.28
N GLU A 967 -23.15 7.03 11.57
CA GLU A 967 -23.23 7.39 10.15
C GLU A 967 -22.94 6.16 9.27
N SER A 968 -23.31 6.20 7.99
CA SER A 968 -22.98 5.12 7.03
C SER A 968 -21.46 4.92 7.03
N GLU A 969 -21.00 3.68 7.30
CA GLU A 969 -19.57 3.31 7.39
C GLU A 969 -18.81 3.88 8.60
N SER A 970 -19.47 4.02 9.76
CA SER A 970 -18.80 4.37 11.03
C SER A 970 -18.51 3.14 11.92
N PRO A 971 -17.46 3.16 12.77
CA PRO A 971 -17.19 2.08 13.73
C PRO A 971 -18.35 1.77 14.68
N ALA A 972 -19.16 2.79 15.01
CA ALA A 972 -20.38 2.61 15.81
C ALA A 972 -21.48 1.86 15.06
N ALA A 973 -21.62 2.07 13.75
CA ALA A 973 -22.56 1.32 12.90
C ALA A 973 -22.11 -0.14 12.75
N GLU A 974 -20.81 -0.38 12.55
CA GLU A 974 -20.22 -1.72 12.49
C GLU A 974 -20.41 -2.48 13.81
N PHE A 975 -20.16 -1.83 14.95
CA PHE A 975 -20.39 -2.42 16.27
C PHE A 975 -21.85 -2.85 16.47
N LEU A 976 -22.82 -2.00 16.10
CA LEU A 976 -24.25 -2.31 16.21
C LEU A 976 -24.65 -3.50 15.35
N GLU A 977 -24.06 -3.65 14.17
CA GLU A 977 -24.31 -4.78 13.27
C GLU A 977 -23.74 -6.09 13.85
N ARG A 978 -22.51 -6.04 14.37
CA ARG A 978 -21.88 -7.19 15.04
C ARG A 978 -22.64 -7.59 16.30
N TRP A 979 -23.14 -6.62 17.09
CA TRP A 979 -23.97 -6.89 18.25
C TRP A 979 -25.31 -7.54 17.89
N ARG A 980 -25.98 -7.04 16.84
CA ARG A 980 -27.23 -7.64 16.33
C ARG A 980 -27.01 -9.07 15.88
N THR A 981 -25.99 -9.29 15.05
CA THR A 981 -25.60 -10.62 14.56
C THR A 981 -25.33 -11.59 15.72
N ALA A 982 -24.60 -11.16 16.75
CA ALA A 982 -24.35 -12.00 17.92
C ALA A 982 -25.64 -12.33 18.71
N THR A 983 -26.59 -11.39 18.77
CA THR A 983 -27.89 -11.60 19.43
C THR A 983 -28.76 -12.59 18.65
N GLU A 984 -28.79 -12.47 17.31
CA GLU A 984 -29.50 -13.40 16.42
C GLU A 984 -28.93 -14.83 16.53
N LYS A 985 -27.59 -14.96 16.54
CA LYS A 985 -26.92 -16.26 16.75
C LYS A 985 -27.26 -16.89 18.10
N LEU A 986 -27.31 -16.10 19.19
CA LEU A 986 -27.70 -16.60 20.52
C LEU A 986 -29.18 -17.02 20.58
N ASN A 987 -30.08 -16.25 19.96
CA ASN A 987 -31.48 -16.62 19.86
C ASN A 987 -31.70 -17.88 19.03
N ALA A 988 -30.90 -18.06 17.97
CA ALA A 988 -30.91 -19.26 17.16
C ALA A 988 -30.41 -20.50 17.92
N ILE A 989 -29.52 -20.33 18.91
CA ILE A 989 -29.09 -21.41 19.82
C ILE A 989 -30.22 -21.78 20.78
N ALA A 990 -30.94 -20.79 21.31
CA ALA A 990 -32.05 -21.00 22.24
C ALA A 990 -33.35 -21.51 21.56
N ALA A 991 -33.42 -21.47 20.23
CA ALA A 991 -34.56 -21.98 19.49
C ALA A 991 -34.58 -23.51 19.46
N GLU A 992 -35.78 -24.10 19.43
CA GLU A 992 -35.94 -25.55 19.32
C GLU A 992 -35.43 -26.05 17.96
N ALA A 993 -34.33 -26.79 17.98
CA ALA A 993 -33.75 -27.40 16.78
C ALA A 993 -34.38 -28.77 16.53
N VAL A 994 -35.01 -28.94 15.36
CA VAL A 994 -35.77 -30.14 14.98
C VAL A 994 -35.14 -30.84 13.76
N SER A 995 -34.17 -30.21 13.10
CA SER A 995 -33.51 -30.74 11.90
C SER A 995 -31.99 -30.64 11.97
N ARG A 996 -31.30 -31.52 11.21
CA ARG A 996 -29.84 -31.53 11.10
C ARG A 996 -29.24 -30.17 10.79
N ARG A 997 -29.80 -29.47 9.80
CA ARG A 997 -29.33 -28.13 9.39
C ARG A 997 -29.42 -27.10 10.52
N GLN A 998 -30.43 -27.21 11.38
CA GLN A 998 -30.59 -26.33 12.54
C GLN A 998 -29.54 -26.65 13.60
N VAL A 999 -29.28 -27.93 13.90
CA VAL A 999 -28.25 -28.30 14.89
C VAL A 999 -26.83 -27.97 14.41
N GLU A 1000 -26.54 -28.11 13.10
CA GLU A 1000 -25.29 -27.62 12.49
C GLU A 1000 -25.15 -26.09 12.61
N ALA A 1001 -26.26 -25.35 12.52
CA ALA A 1001 -26.27 -23.92 12.78
C ALA A 1001 -26.01 -23.63 14.26
N VAL A 1002 -26.60 -24.39 15.19
CA VAL A 1002 -26.34 -24.26 16.64
C VAL A 1002 -24.86 -24.51 16.98
N SER A 1003 -24.25 -25.59 16.50
CA SER A 1003 -22.82 -25.88 16.72
C SER A 1003 -21.90 -24.79 16.15
N ARG A 1004 -22.17 -24.32 14.92
CA ARG A 1004 -21.40 -23.24 14.29
C ARG A 1004 -21.58 -21.91 15.02
N ASN A 1005 -22.81 -21.57 15.40
CA ASN A 1005 -23.11 -20.36 16.15
C ASN A 1005 -22.40 -20.40 17.52
N ALA A 1006 -22.43 -21.53 18.22
CA ALA A 1006 -21.76 -21.68 19.51
C ALA A 1006 -20.24 -21.51 19.41
N ARG A 1007 -19.62 -22.10 18.37
CA ARG A 1007 -18.19 -21.93 18.06
C ARG A 1007 -17.83 -20.47 17.77
N THR A 1008 -18.54 -19.85 16.83
CA THR A 1008 -18.23 -18.46 16.44
C THR A 1008 -18.44 -17.49 17.59
N LEU A 1009 -19.50 -17.69 18.39
CA LEU A 1009 -19.76 -16.85 19.56
C LEU A 1009 -18.70 -16.98 20.66
N ARG A 1010 -17.99 -18.10 20.76
CA ARG A 1010 -16.91 -18.24 21.74
C ARG A 1010 -15.81 -17.20 21.56
N ASP A 1011 -15.50 -16.85 20.31
CA ASP A 1011 -14.48 -15.86 19.97
C ASP A 1011 -15.09 -14.47 19.71
N ASP A 1012 -16.28 -14.43 19.08
CA ASP A 1012 -16.97 -13.17 18.77
C ASP A 1012 -17.40 -12.43 20.04
N LEU A 1013 -17.81 -13.12 21.12
CA LEU A 1013 -18.30 -12.48 22.34
C LEU A 1013 -17.22 -11.71 23.11
N PRO A 1014 -16.03 -12.28 23.42
CA PRO A 1014 -14.92 -11.54 24.00
C PRO A 1014 -14.46 -10.39 23.08
N ALA A 1015 -14.31 -10.66 21.77
CA ALA A 1015 -13.89 -9.64 20.82
C ALA A 1015 -14.90 -8.47 20.70
N LEU A 1016 -16.19 -8.74 20.87
CA LEU A 1016 -17.23 -7.71 20.92
C LEU A 1016 -17.21 -6.91 22.23
N LEU A 1017 -16.86 -7.54 23.36
CA LEU A 1017 -16.64 -6.84 24.62
C LEU A 1017 -15.43 -5.91 24.52
N ASP A 1018 -14.31 -6.39 23.99
CA ASP A 1018 -13.11 -5.59 23.76
C ASP A 1018 -13.38 -4.43 22.80
N ALA A 1019 -14.07 -4.72 21.68
CA ALA A 1019 -14.49 -3.69 20.73
C ALA A 1019 -15.39 -2.63 21.38
N LEU A 1020 -16.29 -3.00 22.30
CA LEU A 1020 -17.12 -2.04 23.04
C LEU A 1020 -16.27 -1.16 23.97
N VAL A 1021 -15.27 -1.74 24.63
CA VAL A 1021 -14.35 -1.04 25.55
C VAL A 1021 -13.46 -0.05 24.79
N GLU A 1022 -13.01 -0.41 23.59
CA GLU A 1022 -12.13 0.40 22.75
C GLU A 1022 -12.88 1.42 21.87
N LEU A 1023 -14.18 1.19 21.61
CA LEU A 1023 -15.01 2.03 20.74
C LEU A 1023 -14.90 3.54 21.03
N PRO A 1024 -14.92 4.01 22.30
CA PRO A 1024 -14.79 5.43 22.59
C PRO A 1024 -13.40 6.03 22.28
N ALA A 1025 -12.35 5.20 22.23
CA ALA A 1025 -10.99 5.58 21.86
C ALA A 1025 -10.77 5.56 20.35
N ASN A 1026 -11.29 4.55 19.65
CA ASN A 1026 -11.19 4.38 18.20
C ASN A 1026 -11.95 5.46 17.42
N LEU A 1027 -12.94 6.09 18.05
CA LEU A 1027 -13.62 7.29 17.54
C LEU A 1027 -12.80 8.59 17.67
N SER A 1028 -11.52 8.52 18.08
CA SER A 1028 -10.63 9.69 18.24
C SER A 1028 -9.73 10.02 17.05
N GLU A 1029 -9.47 9.06 16.16
CA GLU A 1029 -8.42 9.21 15.15
C GLU A 1029 -8.90 9.76 13.81
N SER A 1030 -10.20 9.94 13.60
CA SER A 1030 -10.73 10.58 12.40
C SER A 1030 -11.26 12.00 12.71
N GLY A 1031 -10.42 13.02 12.50
CA GLY A 1031 -10.91 14.40 12.61
C GLY A 1031 -9.93 15.57 12.67
N ALA A 1032 -8.91 15.64 11.82
CA ALA A 1032 -8.31 16.93 11.42
C ALA A 1032 -7.87 16.90 9.94
N GLY A 1033 -8.78 17.23 9.01
CA GLY A 1033 -8.41 17.41 7.60
C GLY A 1033 -9.55 17.34 6.59
N ARG A 1034 -10.17 18.50 6.32
CA ARG A 1034 -10.85 18.89 5.05
C ARG A 1034 -11.84 17.90 4.40
N ALA A 1035 -13.11 18.00 4.78
CA ALA A 1035 -14.21 17.47 3.97
C ALA A 1035 -14.57 18.45 2.83
N GLY A 1036 -13.90 18.29 1.69
CA GLY A 1036 -14.26 18.91 0.42
C GLY A 1036 -15.63 18.45 -0.08
N ARG A 1037 -16.33 19.38 -0.73
CA ARG A 1037 -17.65 19.21 -1.37
C ARG A 1037 -17.61 18.09 -2.42
N ARG A 1038 -18.63 17.22 -2.43
CA ARG A 1038 -18.97 16.39 -3.59
C ARG A 1038 -20.29 16.91 -4.21
N PRO A 1039 -20.39 17.01 -5.54
CA PRO A 1039 -21.62 17.39 -6.24
C PRO A 1039 -22.58 16.20 -6.35
N PRO A 1040 -23.89 16.42 -6.61
CA PRO A 1040 -24.87 15.34 -6.68
C PRO A 1040 -24.76 14.62 -8.03
N SER A 1041 -24.63 13.29 -8.02
CA SER A 1041 -24.87 12.50 -9.24
C SER A 1041 -26.37 12.23 -9.35
N GLY A 1042 -26.91 12.59 -10.52
CA GLY A 1042 -28.28 12.32 -10.88
C GLY A 1042 -28.45 10.86 -11.31
N ALA A 1043 -29.46 10.21 -10.77
CA ALA A 1043 -30.17 9.13 -11.45
C ALA A 1043 -31.64 9.55 -11.50
N ALA A 1044 -32.10 9.80 -12.72
CA ALA A 1044 -33.44 10.25 -13.04
C ALA A 1044 -34.51 9.21 -12.65
N ARG A 1045 -35.61 9.68 -12.03
CA ARG A 1045 -36.94 9.08 -12.13
C ARG A 1045 -37.99 10.20 -12.28
N PRO A 1046 -39.11 9.92 -12.97
CA PRO A 1046 -39.78 10.88 -13.84
C PRO A 1046 -40.71 11.85 -13.10
N HIS A 1047 -41.00 12.97 -13.77
CA HIS A 1047 -41.90 14.03 -13.31
C HIS A 1047 -43.29 13.55 -12.88
N GLY A 1048 -43.80 14.12 -11.79
CA GLY A 1048 -45.19 13.99 -11.34
C GLY A 1048 -45.52 14.89 -10.13
N ARG A 1049 -46.24 15.99 -10.42
CA ARG A 1049 -46.96 16.96 -9.57
C ARG A 1049 -47.24 16.58 -8.09
N HIS A 1050 -46.95 17.52 -7.17
CA HIS A 1050 -47.91 18.20 -6.27
C HIS A 1050 -47.14 18.89 -5.12
N ALA A 1051 -47.07 20.23 -5.16
CA ALA A 1051 -46.78 21.05 -3.99
C ALA A 1051 -48.03 21.05 -3.09
N GLY A 1052 -48.11 20.07 -2.18
CA GLY A 1052 -49.11 20.02 -1.12
C GLY A 1052 -48.43 20.20 0.22
N GLU A 1053 -48.96 21.10 1.04
CA GLU A 1053 -48.55 21.44 2.42
C GLU A 1053 -48.13 20.19 3.21
N ARG A 1054 -46.82 19.96 3.32
CA ARG A 1054 -46.30 18.85 4.13
C ARG A 1054 -46.19 19.30 5.59
N ARG A 1055 -47.10 18.77 6.41
CA ARG A 1055 -47.02 18.85 7.89
C ARG A 1055 -45.63 18.43 8.36
N ASN A 1056 -44.91 19.32 9.05
CA ASN A 1056 -43.60 18.98 9.58
C ASN A 1056 -43.74 17.88 10.66
N SER A 1057 -43.07 16.74 10.51
CA SER A 1057 -43.22 15.58 11.40
C SER A 1057 -42.72 15.84 12.82
N VAL A 1058 -41.67 16.67 12.96
CA VAL A 1058 -41.12 17.06 14.27
C VAL A 1058 -42.09 18.02 14.96
N GLY A 1059 -42.54 19.06 14.26
CA GLY A 1059 -43.57 19.97 14.76
C GLY A 1059 -44.86 19.25 15.13
N ALA A 1060 -45.31 18.30 14.31
CA ALA A 1060 -46.47 17.46 14.60
C ALA A 1060 -46.25 16.56 15.84
N GLY A 1061 -45.03 16.08 16.06
CA GLY A 1061 -44.64 15.34 17.26
C GLY A 1061 -44.75 16.19 18.52
N VAL A 1062 -44.22 17.42 18.47
CA VAL A 1062 -44.31 18.39 19.57
C VAL A 1062 -45.77 18.72 19.88
N TRP A 1063 -46.57 19.02 18.84
CA TRP A 1063 -48.00 19.27 18.98
C TRP A 1063 -48.73 18.11 19.68
N ARG A 1064 -48.45 16.86 19.28
CA ARG A 1064 -49.04 15.66 19.88
C ARG A 1064 -48.66 15.52 21.35
N ARG A 1065 -47.40 15.77 21.71
CA ARG A 1065 -46.94 15.67 23.12
C ARG A 1065 -47.54 16.77 23.99
N VAL A 1066 -47.62 18.01 23.50
CA VAL A 1066 -48.29 19.12 24.21
C VAL A 1066 -49.77 18.80 24.42
N ARG A 1067 -50.44 18.24 23.41
CA ARG A 1067 -51.84 17.77 23.54
C ARG A 1067 -51.99 16.72 24.64
N LEU A 1068 -51.12 15.69 24.67
CA LEU A 1068 -51.18 14.66 25.70
C LEU A 1068 -50.98 15.23 27.11
N LYS A 1069 -50.06 16.19 27.29
CA LYS A 1069 -49.88 16.89 28.58
C LYS A 1069 -51.12 17.67 29.01
N LEU A 1070 -51.73 18.43 28.09
CA LEU A 1070 -52.95 19.22 28.37
C LEU A 1070 -54.20 18.36 28.58
N GLU A 1071 -54.24 17.15 28.01
CA GLU A 1071 -55.30 16.17 28.26
C GLU A 1071 -55.06 15.34 29.53
N GLY A 1072 -53.90 15.48 30.19
CA GLY A 1072 -53.55 14.72 31.39
C GLY A 1072 -53.19 13.25 31.11
N ARG A 1073 -52.62 12.96 29.94
CA ARG A 1073 -52.30 11.61 29.44
C ARG A 1073 -50.80 11.37 29.25
N ASP A 1074 -49.96 12.10 29.98
CA ASP A 1074 -48.49 12.08 29.84
C ASP A 1074 -47.77 11.56 31.09
N SER A 1075 -48.49 10.92 32.01
CA SER A 1075 -47.96 10.29 33.24
C SER A 1075 -48.01 8.76 33.12
N PRO A 1076 -47.13 7.99 33.77
CA PRO A 1076 -47.14 6.53 33.76
C PRO A 1076 -48.49 5.91 34.19
N ALA A 1077 -49.29 6.59 35.02
CA ALA A 1077 -50.65 6.16 35.34
C ALA A 1077 -51.60 6.09 34.11
N SER A 1078 -51.21 6.70 32.98
CA SER A 1078 -51.96 6.67 31.71
C SER A 1078 -51.78 5.40 30.89
N GLN A 1079 -50.84 4.51 31.25
CA GLN A 1079 -50.75 3.17 30.66
C GLN A 1079 -51.99 2.30 30.96
N ALA A 1080 -52.77 2.66 32.00
CA ALA A 1080 -54.07 2.08 32.32
C ALA A 1080 -55.27 2.83 31.69
N ALA A 1081 -55.05 3.63 30.64
CA ALA A 1081 -56.06 4.40 29.89
C ALA A 1081 -56.87 5.47 30.67
N ARG A 1082 -56.49 5.79 31.92
CA ARG A 1082 -57.12 6.85 32.73
C ARG A 1082 -56.45 8.22 32.52
N ARG A 1083 -57.24 9.30 32.45
CA ARG A 1083 -56.74 10.70 32.44
C ARG A 1083 -56.40 11.14 33.86
N ALA A 1084 -55.18 11.58 34.11
CA ALA A 1084 -54.75 12.10 35.42
C ALA A 1084 -55.45 13.42 35.74
N THR A 1085 -55.88 13.60 36.99
CA THR A 1085 -56.39 14.90 37.46
C THR A 1085 -55.26 15.93 37.51
N PRO A 1086 -55.57 17.24 37.55
CA PRO A 1086 -54.52 18.26 37.68
C PRO A 1086 -53.66 18.08 38.93
N ALA A 1087 -54.27 17.70 40.07
CA ALA A 1087 -53.54 17.44 41.31
C ALA A 1087 -52.55 16.27 41.14
N GLU A 1088 -53.03 15.11 40.66
CA GLU A 1088 -52.19 13.93 40.41
C GLU A 1088 -51.04 14.22 39.42
N GLN A 1089 -51.30 15.01 38.37
CA GLN A 1089 -50.27 15.37 37.39
C GLN A 1089 -49.22 16.32 37.99
N VAL A 1090 -49.63 17.25 38.87
CA VAL A 1090 -48.71 18.17 39.55
C VAL A 1090 -47.86 17.39 40.55
N ASP A 1091 -48.46 16.55 41.39
CA ASP A 1091 -47.74 15.75 42.37
C ASP A 1091 -46.71 14.83 41.70
N TYR A 1092 -47.09 14.21 40.58
CA TYR A 1092 -46.17 13.40 39.78
C TYR A 1092 -45.00 14.23 39.22
N ILE A 1093 -45.28 15.41 38.65
CA ILE A 1093 -44.22 16.27 38.08
C ILE A 1093 -43.28 16.76 39.18
N ILE A 1094 -43.79 17.13 40.36
CA ILE A 1094 -42.97 17.55 41.49
C ILE A 1094 -42.10 16.38 41.95
N ALA A 1095 -42.68 15.19 42.15
CA ALA A 1095 -41.93 14.02 42.59
C ALA A 1095 -40.77 13.67 41.64
N GLU A 1096 -40.99 13.72 40.33
CA GLU A 1096 -39.94 13.49 39.32
C GLU A 1096 -38.88 14.60 39.32
N ALA A 1097 -39.31 15.86 39.46
CA ALA A 1097 -38.41 17.01 39.43
C ALA A 1097 -37.58 17.16 40.71
N THR A 1098 -38.07 16.68 41.85
CA THR A 1098 -37.35 16.68 43.13
C THR A 1098 -36.69 15.34 43.44
N SER A 1099 -36.78 14.37 42.54
CA SER A 1099 -36.12 13.08 42.72
C SER A 1099 -34.60 13.28 42.69
N VAL A 1100 -33.94 12.92 43.79
CA VAL A 1100 -32.49 13.02 43.91
C VAL A 1100 -31.80 12.17 42.84
N GLU A 1101 -32.34 11.01 42.53
CA GLU A 1101 -31.82 10.14 41.47
C GLU A 1101 -31.86 10.84 40.10
N ASN A 1102 -32.95 11.52 39.77
CA ASN A 1102 -33.05 12.28 38.53
C ASN A 1102 -32.12 13.50 38.52
N LEU A 1103 -32.03 14.22 39.64
CA LEU A 1103 -31.22 15.43 39.77
C LEU A 1103 -29.71 15.11 39.69
N CYS A 1104 -29.27 14.00 40.27
CA CYS A 1104 -27.87 13.54 40.20
C CYS A 1104 -27.43 13.15 38.78
N LEU A 1105 -28.38 12.86 37.88
CA LEU A 1105 -28.10 12.51 36.48
C LEU A 1105 -28.08 13.72 35.55
N MET A 1106 -28.35 14.92 36.06
CA MET A 1106 -28.31 16.15 35.28
C MET A 1106 -26.86 16.56 34.99
N TYR A 1107 -26.64 17.24 33.87
CA TYR A 1107 -25.34 17.78 33.52
C TYR A 1107 -24.81 18.70 34.63
N GLU A 1108 -23.52 18.60 34.97
CA GLU A 1108 -22.90 19.33 36.09
C GLU A 1108 -23.12 20.85 36.04
N GLY A 1109 -23.17 21.46 34.84
CA GLY A 1109 -23.44 22.89 34.67
C GLY A 1109 -24.88 23.31 35.00
N TRP A 1110 -25.78 22.36 35.21
CA TRP A 1110 -27.12 22.61 35.78
C TRP A 1110 -27.07 22.82 37.29
N MET A 1111 -25.95 22.43 37.94
CA MET A 1111 -25.68 22.60 39.37
C MET A 1111 -26.87 22.18 40.27
N ALA A 1112 -27.42 20.99 40.03
CA ALA A 1112 -28.63 20.51 40.70
C ALA A 1112 -28.50 20.34 42.23
N TRP A 1113 -27.28 20.45 42.77
CA TRP A 1113 -26.96 20.36 44.20
C TRP A 1113 -26.89 21.72 44.92
N VAL A 1114 -27.15 22.83 44.22
CA VAL A 1114 -27.09 24.21 44.76
C VAL A 1114 -28.48 24.83 44.83
#